data_AF-A0A833D587-F1
#
_entry.id   AF-A0A833D587-F1
#
_cell.length_a   1.000
_cell.length_b   1.000
_cell.length_c   1.000
_cell.angle_alpha   90.00
_cell.angle_beta   90.00
_cell.angle_gamma   90.00
#
_symmetry.space_group_name_H-M   'P 1'
#
loop_
_entity.id
_entity.type
_entity.pdbx_description
1 polymer ?
#
loop_
_entity_poly.entity_id
_entity_poly.type
_entity_poly.pdbx_seq_one_letter_code
_entity_poly.pdbx_strand_id
1 'polypeptide(L)'
;MIQQRHGRSGIVDRLVAEPLVDLLLVHGWPSKLQDDVSELLRGWLRGLVVAGEPKGHPLRKVLREKLAAHVAAGDRSLAESRRLEAERLAARTPEQIAKDEERARAAFSLGSLGSRRRRAQRPDVPHELIEDELLEQLALLGADLGDEGEALLRRVASDAPHHLAPAVEGLLTGHSLALYDARLLGDLVEAYYIDDYDEDGYDGIARDGIRHHQYGGFNAPLAAFYRGPFLALFRADLRVGVACLNRLLNHAARGRARILGSFGQRSAPELADRFAVELDVTGERRRFVGDEHVWLWYRGTGVGPYPCMSALQALELICDEYIRAGVPIDRLVRLMLHSCENLAMPALVVGMLVRHIEDARTAIDPFLAEPVIWRLEFVRTVHEHSGLSARTEGIAAPDRRTWTLREAAMWLTLSADADRGKGLEAVGRRLVARATELEGDRAEGEPMSEDLAAVHGWAASFDRRNFKFSRTEQGVLVEQVPNEQVVARLASSNTDLVRGQEATRLMLRYGDRFEHIAKRTPGTFDELVADIATARSLVSDPPKAAPGRPYDAPAAVAAAALESKFRLGWGVPEDDLAWAAGLLVALLSILAEQDVSEEDYSVFGHGVDRSAARGLPILWLPEASYLTRMMHEVRSRATGISAEGVCGL
;
A
#
# COMPACT_ATOMS: atom_id res chain seq x y z
N MET A 1 14.59 -38.01 -7.71
CA MET A 1 15.60 -38.15 -8.81
C MET A 1 15.18 -37.39 -10.08
N ILE A 2 13.96 -37.55 -10.59
CA ILE A 2 13.49 -36.87 -11.80
C ILE A 2 13.48 -35.35 -11.63
N GLN A 3 12.92 -34.82 -10.55
CA GLN A 3 12.97 -33.38 -10.25
C GLN A 3 14.41 -32.84 -10.17
N GLN A 4 15.33 -33.62 -9.60
CA GLN A 4 16.73 -33.21 -9.42
C GLN A 4 17.57 -33.27 -10.71
N ARG A 5 17.24 -34.18 -11.64
CA ARG A 5 18.05 -34.43 -12.86
C ARG A 5 17.42 -33.93 -14.15
N HIS A 6 16.09 -33.82 -14.17
CA HIS A 6 15.29 -33.44 -15.33
C HIS A 6 14.37 -32.24 -15.01
N GLY A 7 14.61 -31.56 -13.89
CA GLY A 7 14.02 -30.26 -13.61
C GLY A 7 14.91 -29.13 -14.14
N ARG A 8 14.33 -28.18 -14.88
CA ARG A 8 14.99 -26.87 -15.17
C ARG A 8 14.18 -25.77 -14.51
N SER A 9 14.83 -24.96 -13.67
CA SER A 9 14.19 -23.86 -12.93
C SER A 9 12.95 -24.29 -12.12
N GLY A 10 12.95 -25.50 -11.56
CA GLY A 10 11.82 -26.03 -10.78
C GLY A 10 10.69 -26.66 -11.60
N ILE A 11 10.82 -26.74 -12.93
CA ILE A 11 9.81 -27.35 -13.83
C ILE A 11 10.36 -28.66 -14.36
N VAL A 12 9.57 -29.74 -14.22
CA VAL A 12 9.93 -31.08 -14.65
C VAL A 12 9.74 -31.20 -16.18
N ASP A 13 10.70 -31.83 -16.86
CA ASP A 13 10.57 -32.18 -18.27
C ASP A 13 9.36 -33.10 -18.49
N ARG A 14 8.38 -32.62 -19.26
CA ARG A 14 7.12 -33.32 -19.50
C ARG A 14 7.32 -34.69 -20.13
N LEU A 15 8.26 -34.82 -21.09
CA LEU A 15 8.47 -36.07 -21.84
C LEU A 15 9.10 -37.15 -20.97
N VAL A 16 9.89 -36.74 -19.98
CA VAL A 16 10.51 -37.65 -19.01
C VAL A 16 9.51 -38.10 -17.95
N ALA A 17 8.61 -37.21 -17.52
CA ALA A 17 7.61 -37.53 -16.50
C ALA A 17 6.42 -38.33 -17.03
N GLU A 18 6.04 -38.14 -18.30
CA GLU A 18 4.80 -38.67 -18.88
C GLU A 18 4.62 -40.20 -18.76
N PRO A 19 5.62 -41.06 -19.04
CA PRO A 19 5.45 -42.51 -18.88
C PRO A 19 5.18 -42.92 -17.42
N LEU A 20 5.74 -42.18 -16.47
CA LEU A 20 5.45 -42.42 -15.06
C LEU A 20 4.06 -41.93 -14.72
N VAL A 21 3.63 -40.76 -15.21
CA VAL A 21 2.25 -40.27 -15.03
C VAL A 21 1.24 -41.27 -15.57
N ASP A 22 1.47 -41.83 -16.75
CA ASP A 22 0.59 -42.86 -17.31
C ASP A 22 0.49 -44.09 -16.41
N LEU A 23 1.64 -44.67 -16.04
CA LEU A 23 1.68 -45.76 -15.04
C LEU A 23 0.99 -45.34 -13.74
N LEU A 24 1.13 -44.07 -13.35
CA LEU A 24 0.61 -43.60 -12.08
C LEU A 24 -0.91 -43.54 -12.07
N LEU A 25 -1.48 -43.07 -13.16
CA LEU A 25 -2.92 -43.02 -13.36
C LEU A 25 -3.50 -44.42 -13.56
N VAL A 26 -2.81 -45.34 -14.22
CA VAL A 26 -3.36 -46.69 -14.44
C VAL A 26 -3.37 -47.53 -13.16
N HIS A 27 -2.27 -47.55 -12.41
CA HIS A 27 -2.08 -48.57 -11.35
C HIS A 27 -2.28 -48.05 -9.92
N GLY A 28 -2.26 -46.73 -9.70
CA GLY A 28 -2.23 -46.17 -8.34
C GLY A 28 -0.93 -46.50 -7.59
N TRP A 29 -0.78 -45.96 -6.37
CA TRP A 29 0.47 -46.05 -5.61
C TRP A 29 0.22 -46.22 -4.12
N PRO A 30 1.21 -46.73 -3.37
CA PRO A 30 1.14 -46.78 -1.92
C PRO A 30 0.93 -45.38 -1.33
N SER A 31 0.07 -45.25 -0.32
CA SER A 31 -0.19 -43.99 0.39
C SER A 31 1.07 -43.31 0.93
N LYS A 32 2.12 -44.09 1.24
CA LYS A 32 3.42 -43.59 1.68
C LYS A 32 4.16 -42.72 0.66
N LEU A 33 3.76 -42.75 -0.62
CA LEU A 33 4.36 -41.97 -1.71
C LEU A 33 3.41 -40.88 -2.22
N GLN A 34 2.26 -40.66 -1.57
CA GLN A 34 1.22 -39.77 -2.06
C GLN A 34 1.73 -38.34 -2.31
N ASP A 35 2.55 -37.81 -1.41
CA ASP A 35 3.12 -36.46 -1.53
C ASP A 35 4.09 -36.37 -2.74
N ASP A 36 4.98 -37.36 -2.89
CA ASP A 36 5.93 -37.43 -4.02
C ASP A 36 5.20 -37.56 -5.36
N VAL A 37 4.13 -38.35 -5.41
CA VAL A 37 3.29 -38.53 -6.60
C VAL A 37 2.56 -37.22 -6.92
N SER A 38 2.00 -36.55 -5.92
CA SER A 38 1.32 -35.27 -6.09
C SER A 38 2.26 -34.19 -6.63
N GLU A 39 3.48 -34.08 -6.10
CA GLU A 39 4.47 -33.12 -6.61
C GLU A 39 4.94 -33.49 -8.03
N LEU A 40 5.07 -34.78 -8.37
CA LEU A 40 5.39 -35.20 -9.73
C LEU A 40 4.26 -34.83 -10.71
N LEU A 41 2.99 -35.06 -10.35
CA LEU A 41 1.84 -34.69 -11.17
C LEU A 41 1.78 -33.17 -11.39
N ARG A 42 1.95 -32.37 -10.33
CA ARG A 42 2.02 -30.90 -10.43
C ARG A 42 3.19 -30.45 -11.29
N GLY A 43 4.38 -31.03 -11.10
CA GLY A 43 5.56 -30.74 -11.90
C GLY A 43 5.36 -31.04 -13.40
N TRP A 44 4.72 -32.18 -13.71
CA TRP A 44 4.36 -32.55 -15.08
C TRP A 44 3.33 -31.61 -15.68
N LEU A 45 2.24 -31.29 -14.97
CA LEU A 45 1.23 -30.35 -15.44
C LEU A 45 1.81 -28.94 -15.69
N ARG A 46 2.64 -28.42 -14.78
CA ARG A 46 3.39 -27.17 -14.98
C ARG A 46 4.25 -27.23 -16.25
N GLY A 47 4.90 -28.37 -16.50
CA GLY A 47 5.65 -28.63 -17.73
C GLY A 47 4.78 -28.59 -19.00
N LEU A 48 3.57 -29.14 -18.95
CA LEU A 48 2.60 -29.04 -20.05
C LEU A 48 2.15 -27.60 -20.31
N VAL A 49 1.91 -26.84 -19.24
CA VAL A 49 1.50 -25.44 -19.31
C VAL A 49 2.59 -24.59 -19.98
N VAL A 50 3.86 -24.73 -19.56
CA VAL A 50 4.98 -24.02 -20.19
C VAL A 50 5.18 -24.41 -21.66
N ALA A 51 4.91 -25.67 -22.01
CA ALA A 51 5.00 -26.14 -23.38
C ALA A 51 3.83 -25.67 -24.27
N GLY A 52 2.77 -25.08 -23.70
CA GLY A 52 1.58 -24.66 -24.44
C GLY A 52 0.80 -25.83 -25.05
N GLU A 53 0.75 -26.97 -24.36
CA GLU A 53 0.16 -28.21 -24.89
C GLU A 53 -1.36 -28.06 -25.13
N PRO A 54 -1.85 -28.32 -26.36
CA PRO A 54 -3.24 -28.06 -26.74
C PRO A 54 -4.25 -28.96 -26.03
N LYS A 55 -5.52 -28.57 -26.07
CA LYS A 55 -6.65 -29.37 -25.56
C LYS A 55 -6.64 -30.78 -26.17
N GLY A 56 -7.02 -31.76 -25.35
CA GLY A 56 -7.19 -33.14 -25.80
C GLY A 56 -6.17 -34.12 -25.24
N HIS A 57 -5.31 -33.71 -24.31
CA HIS A 57 -4.25 -34.55 -23.79
C HIS A 57 -4.84 -35.77 -23.04
N PRO A 58 -4.56 -37.02 -23.47
CA PRO A 58 -5.19 -38.22 -22.91
C PRO A 58 -5.02 -38.32 -21.39
N LEU A 59 -3.81 -38.13 -20.89
CA LEU A 59 -3.53 -38.24 -19.45
C LEU A 59 -4.18 -37.11 -18.61
N ARG A 60 -4.35 -35.89 -19.15
CA ARG A 60 -5.06 -34.82 -18.43
C ARG A 60 -6.54 -35.18 -18.22
N LYS A 61 -7.16 -35.81 -19.21
CA LYS A 61 -8.56 -36.27 -19.11
C LYS A 61 -8.71 -37.38 -18.06
N VAL A 62 -7.81 -38.36 -18.07
CA VAL A 62 -7.82 -39.44 -17.06
C VAL A 62 -7.58 -38.88 -15.66
N LEU A 63 -6.66 -37.92 -15.52
CA LEU A 63 -6.43 -37.25 -14.23
C LEU A 63 -7.67 -36.48 -13.77
N ARG A 64 -8.31 -35.70 -14.64
CA ARG A 64 -9.54 -34.98 -14.33
C ARG A 64 -10.64 -35.92 -13.80
N GLU A 65 -10.90 -37.03 -14.50
CA GLU A 65 -11.91 -38.02 -14.10
C GLU A 65 -11.61 -38.60 -12.72
N LYS A 66 -10.32 -38.84 -12.41
CA LYS A 66 -9.90 -39.30 -11.07
C LYS A 66 -10.10 -38.24 -9.99
N LEU A 67 -9.77 -36.98 -10.26
CA LEU A 67 -9.98 -35.88 -9.31
C LEU A 67 -11.48 -35.70 -9.02
N ALA A 68 -12.32 -35.73 -10.05
CA ALA A 68 -13.76 -35.65 -9.87
C ALA A 68 -14.33 -36.86 -9.10
N ALA A 69 -13.86 -38.07 -9.40
CA ALA A 69 -14.25 -39.27 -8.66
C ALA A 69 -13.83 -39.23 -7.18
N HIS A 70 -12.68 -38.62 -6.89
CA HIS A 70 -12.18 -38.41 -5.52
C HIS A 70 -13.10 -37.48 -4.73
N VAL A 71 -13.46 -36.32 -5.30
CA VAL A 71 -14.42 -35.39 -4.67
C VAL A 71 -15.80 -36.04 -4.50
N ALA A 72 -16.28 -36.78 -5.51
CA ALA A 72 -17.56 -37.47 -5.42
C ALA A 72 -17.57 -38.55 -4.31
N ALA A 73 -16.41 -39.16 -3.99
CA ALA A 73 -16.29 -40.04 -2.84
C ALA A 73 -16.39 -39.28 -1.52
N GLY A 74 -15.72 -38.14 -1.41
CA GLY A 74 -15.84 -37.23 -0.26
C GLY A 74 -17.27 -36.77 -0.01
N ASP A 75 -17.99 -36.40 -1.06
CA ASP A 75 -19.41 -36.01 -0.98
C ASP A 75 -20.29 -37.14 -0.41
N ARG A 76 -20.05 -38.39 -0.80
CA ARG A 76 -20.77 -39.55 -0.25
C ARG A 76 -20.47 -39.74 1.23
N SER A 77 -19.20 -39.65 1.62
CA SER A 77 -18.76 -39.77 3.03
C SER A 77 -19.36 -38.65 3.89
N LEU A 78 -19.40 -37.42 3.39
CA LEU A 78 -19.99 -36.28 4.07
C LEU A 78 -21.51 -36.43 4.21
N ALA A 79 -22.20 -36.87 3.15
CA ALA A 79 -23.63 -37.13 3.18
C ALA A 79 -24.00 -38.24 4.18
N GLU A 80 -23.21 -39.31 4.25
CA GLU A 80 -23.39 -40.38 5.25
C GLU A 80 -23.16 -39.87 6.68
N SER A 81 -22.11 -39.09 6.90
CA SER A 81 -21.83 -38.47 8.21
C SER A 81 -22.97 -37.55 8.66
N ARG A 82 -23.52 -36.74 7.74
CA ARG A 82 -24.70 -35.89 8.00
C ARG A 82 -25.94 -36.71 8.34
N ARG A 83 -26.17 -37.83 7.65
CA ARG A 83 -27.29 -38.73 7.94
C ARG A 83 -27.16 -39.33 9.34
N LEU A 84 -25.98 -39.84 9.69
CA LEU A 84 -25.70 -40.39 11.02
C LEU A 84 -25.84 -39.35 12.13
N GLU A 85 -25.36 -38.12 11.89
CA GLU A 85 -25.51 -37.02 12.86
C GLU A 85 -26.98 -36.61 13.03
N ALA A 86 -27.75 -36.52 11.93
CA ALA A 86 -29.18 -36.24 12.00
C ALA A 86 -29.95 -37.33 12.76
N GLU A 87 -29.62 -38.61 12.54
CA GLU A 87 -30.17 -39.75 13.28
C GLU A 87 -29.80 -39.68 14.76
N ARG A 88 -28.54 -39.35 15.10
CA ARG A 88 -28.09 -39.13 16.49
C ARG A 88 -28.86 -38.00 17.15
N LEU A 89 -29.02 -36.87 16.45
CA LEU A 89 -29.75 -35.71 16.94
C LEU A 89 -31.25 -35.98 17.10
N ALA A 90 -31.84 -36.84 16.28
CA ALA A 90 -33.23 -37.27 16.38
C ALA A 90 -33.47 -38.30 17.49
N ALA A 91 -32.46 -39.11 17.81
CA ALA A 91 -32.51 -40.11 18.90
C ALA A 91 -32.26 -39.52 20.31
N ARG A 92 -32.10 -38.20 20.44
CA ARG A 92 -31.86 -37.52 21.72
C ARG A 92 -33.09 -37.58 22.63
N THR A 93 -32.86 -37.81 23.93
CA THR A 93 -33.93 -37.76 24.93
C THR A 93 -34.25 -36.30 25.31
N PRO A 94 -35.46 -36.01 25.84
CA PRO A 94 -35.84 -34.66 26.29
C PRO A 94 -34.88 -34.04 27.31
N GLU A 95 -34.26 -34.86 28.15
CA GLU A 95 -33.27 -34.46 29.16
C GLU A 95 -31.94 -34.00 28.53
N GLN A 96 -31.53 -34.64 27.43
CA GLN A 96 -30.33 -34.24 26.67
C GLN A 96 -30.54 -32.92 25.94
N ILE A 97 -31.73 -32.71 25.37
CA ILE A 97 -32.10 -31.45 24.72
C ILE A 97 -32.07 -30.30 25.74
N ALA A 98 -32.66 -30.49 26.93
CA ALA A 98 -32.66 -29.48 27.99
C ALA A 98 -31.24 -29.12 28.46
N LYS A 99 -30.35 -30.10 28.58
CA LYS A 99 -28.94 -29.90 29.00
C LYS A 99 -28.12 -29.18 27.92
N ASP A 100 -28.37 -29.44 26.65
CA ASP A 100 -27.72 -28.75 25.54
C ASP A 100 -28.23 -27.30 25.41
N GLU A 101 -29.53 -27.06 25.61
CA GLU A 101 -30.09 -25.71 25.67
C GLU A 101 -29.53 -24.89 26.85
N GLU A 102 -29.37 -25.51 28.01
CA GLU A 102 -28.75 -24.86 29.17
C GLU A 102 -27.28 -24.52 28.90
N ARG A 103 -26.54 -25.44 28.26
CA ARG A 103 -25.14 -25.21 27.84
C ARG A 103 -25.03 -24.11 26.78
N ALA A 104 -25.97 -24.04 25.84
CA ALA A 104 -26.04 -22.97 24.83
C ALA A 104 -26.37 -21.61 25.46
N ARG A 105 -27.28 -21.56 26.44
CA ARG A 105 -27.59 -20.34 27.21
C ARG A 105 -26.40 -19.89 28.07
N ALA A 106 -25.69 -20.81 28.71
CA ALA A 106 -24.47 -20.51 29.48
C ALA A 106 -23.32 -20.00 28.58
N ALA A 107 -23.15 -20.59 27.38
CA ALA A 107 -22.17 -20.12 26.39
C ALA A 107 -22.52 -18.72 25.84
N PHE A 108 -23.81 -18.35 25.85
CA PHE A 108 -24.28 -17.02 25.44
C PHE A 108 -24.05 -15.95 26.52
N SER A 109 -23.95 -16.32 27.80
CA SER A 109 -23.78 -15.35 28.91
C SER A 109 -22.32 -14.97 29.20
N LEU A 110 -21.34 -15.73 28.70
CA LEU A 110 -19.90 -15.47 28.88
C LEU A 110 -19.29 -14.59 27.77
N GLY A 111 -20.06 -14.21 26.75
CA GLY A 111 -19.62 -13.32 25.66
C GLY A 111 -20.44 -12.03 25.63
N SER A 112 -20.03 -11.04 26.42
CA SER A 112 -20.63 -9.70 26.39
C SER A 112 -20.10 -8.88 25.20
N LEU A 113 -21.03 -8.20 24.53
CA LEU A 113 -20.89 -7.04 23.64
C LEU A 113 -20.28 -7.25 22.24
N GLY A 114 -21.18 -7.53 21.29
CA GLY A 114 -20.97 -7.42 19.85
C GLY A 114 -22.06 -8.21 19.16
N SER A 115 -22.88 -7.59 18.31
CA SER A 115 -23.92 -8.33 17.60
C SER A 115 -23.27 -9.35 16.67
N ARG A 116 -23.16 -10.62 17.11
CA ARG A 116 -22.93 -11.74 16.21
C ARG A 116 -24.10 -11.78 15.24
N ARG A 117 -24.00 -11.07 14.11
CA ARG A 117 -24.84 -11.36 12.95
C ARG A 117 -24.73 -12.86 12.76
N ARG A 118 -25.87 -13.56 12.80
CA ARG A 118 -25.94 -15.02 12.67
C ARG A 118 -24.98 -15.43 11.57
N ARG A 119 -23.88 -16.09 11.94
CA ARG A 119 -22.95 -16.74 11.02
C ARG A 119 -23.86 -17.56 10.10
N ALA A 120 -24.02 -17.15 8.85
CA ALA A 120 -24.67 -18.01 7.88
C ALA A 120 -23.90 -19.31 7.95
N GLN A 121 -24.58 -20.39 8.35
CA GLN A 121 -23.97 -21.69 8.52
C GLN A 121 -23.45 -22.07 7.14
N ARG A 122 -22.15 -21.89 6.90
CA ARG A 122 -21.55 -22.16 5.59
C ARG A 122 -21.86 -23.62 5.25
N PRO A 123 -22.21 -23.94 4.00
CA PRO A 123 -22.37 -25.34 3.61
C PRO A 123 -21.07 -26.09 3.93
N ASP A 124 -21.12 -27.23 4.64
CA ASP A 124 -19.90 -28.03 4.74
C ASP A 124 -19.56 -28.57 3.35
N VAL A 125 -18.32 -28.32 2.95
CA VAL A 125 -17.69 -28.81 1.74
C VAL A 125 -16.90 -30.07 2.11
N PRO A 126 -16.87 -31.14 1.28
CA PRO A 126 -16.05 -32.31 1.57
C PRO A 126 -14.58 -31.90 1.66
N HIS A 127 -13.83 -32.54 2.56
CA HIS A 127 -12.41 -32.24 2.79
C HIS A 127 -11.61 -32.39 1.50
N GLU A 128 -11.91 -33.41 0.71
CA GLU A 128 -11.28 -33.75 -0.56
C GLU A 128 -11.36 -32.60 -1.58
N LEU A 129 -12.41 -31.77 -1.53
CA LEU A 129 -12.57 -30.64 -2.45
C LEU A 129 -11.78 -29.39 -2.02
N ILE A 130 -11.34 -29.33 -0.77
CA ILE A 130 -10.57 -28.19 -0.23
C ILE A 130 -9.09 -28.56 0.02
N GLU A 131 -8.65 -29.72 -0.47
CA GLU A 131 -7.24 -30.12 -0.48
C GLU A 131 -6.43 -29.23 -1.44
N ASP A 132 -5.30 -28.73 -0.95
CA ASP A 132 -4.47 -27.78 -1.70
C ASP A 132 -3.95 -28.39 -3.00
N GLU A 133 -3.51 -29.64 -2.94
CA GLU A 133 -3.00 -30.39 -4.08
C GLU A 133 -4.07 -30.60 -5.15
N LEU A 134 -5.30 -30.91 -4.76
CA LEU A 134 -6.41 -31.13 -5.69
C LEU A 134 -6.78 -29.84 -6.41
N LEU A 135 -6.90 -28.73 -5.69
CA LEU A 135 -7.24 -27.42 -6.26
C LEU A 135 -6.16 -26.92 -7.23
N GLU A 136 -4.88 -27.08 -6.86
CA GLU A 136 -3.77 -26.73 -7.74
C GLU A 136 -3.77 -27.61 -9.01
N GLN A 137 -3.96 -28.93 -8.87
CA GLN A 137 -4.01 -29.85 -10.01
C GLN A 137 -5.19 -29.55 -10.94
N LEU A 138 -6.38 -29.28 -10.39
CA LEU A 138 -7.54 -28.86 -11.18
C LEU A 138 -7.21 -27.62 -12.01
N ALA A 139 -6.67 -26.56 -11.38
CA ALA A 139 -6.32 -25.33 -12.09
C ALA A 139 -5.25 -25.55 -13.18
N LEU A 140 -4.27 -26.43 -12.95
CA LEU A 140 -3.23 -26.77 -13.91
C LEU A 140 -3.69 -27.68 -15.07
N LEU A 141 -4.89 -28.26 -15.03
CA LEU A 141 -5.46 -28.99 -16.17
C LEU A 141 -5.65 -28.07 -17.39
N GLY A 142 -5.91 -26.78 -17.15
CA GLY A 142 -6.01 -25.74 -18.18
C GLY A 142 -7.03 -26.09 -19.24
N ALA A 143 -6.60 -26.18 -20.50
CA ALA A 143 -7.48 -26.47 -21.64
C ALA A 143 -8.30 -27.77 -21.52
N ASP A 144 -7.88 -28.71 -20.67
CA ASP A 144 -8.56 -29.99 -20.40
C ASP A 144 -9.36 -29.99 -19.07
N LEU A 145 -9.48 -28.86 -18.37
CA LEU A 145 -10.28 -28.71 -17.13
C LEU A 145 -11.73 -29.18 -17.32
N GLY A 146 -12.39 -28.70 -18.38
CA GLY A 146 -13.77 -29.06 -18.74
C GLY A 146 -14.84 -28.64 -17.72
N ASP A 147 -16.10 -28.82 -18.10
CA ASP A 147 -17.26 -28.34 -17.33
C ASP A 147 -17.33 -28.92 -15.90
N GLU A 148 -16.94 -30.18 -15.73
CA GLU A 148 -16.93 -30.83 -14.41
C GLU A 148 -15.86 -30.22 -13.49
N GLY A 149 -14.64 -30.03 -13.97
CA GLY A 149 -13.57 -29.40 -13.19
C GLY A 149 -13.87 -27.93 -12.89
N GLU A 150 -14.46 -27.21 -13.85
CA GLU A 150 -14.92 -25.83 -13.64
C GLU A 150 -16.02 -25.78 -12.56
N ALA A 151 -17.00 -26.68 -12.60
CA ALA A 151 -18.06 -26.74 -11.60
C ALA A 151 -17.51 -26.97 -10.19
N LEU A 152 -16.46 -27.80 -10.04
CA LEU A 152 -15.78 -28.01 -8.76
C LEU A 152 -15.10 -26.73 -8.25
N LEU A 153 -14.37 -26.01 -9.11
CA LEU A 153 -13.74 -24.74 -8.73
C LEU A 153 -14.78 -23.67 -8.36
N ARG A 154 -15.88 -23.56 -9.12
CA ARG A 154 -16.98 -22.64 -8.82
C ARG A 154 -17.69 -23.00 -7.51
N ARG A 155 -17.80 -24.28 -7.18
CA ARG A 155 -18.35 -24.73 -5.89
C ARG A 155 -17.46 -24.28 -4.73
N VAL A 156 -16.14 -24.40 -4.86
CA VAL A 156 -15.19 -23.91 -3.84
C VAL A 156 -15.29 -22.38 -3.71
N ALA A 157 -15.41 -21.66 -4.83
CA ALA A 157 -15.59 -20.21 -4.83
C ALA A 157 -16.84 -19.74 -4.07
N SER A 158 -17.95 -20.48 -4.20
CA SER A 158 -19.21 -20.19 -3.48
C SER A 158 -19.13 -20.59 -2.01
N ASP A 159 -18.69 -21.81 -1.72
CA ASP A 159 -18.92 -22.44 -0.42
C ASP A 159 -17.71 -22.32 0.53
N ALA A 160 -16.51 -22.24 -0.02
CA ALA A 160 -15.24 -22.22 0.72
C ALA A 160 -14.16 -21.33 0.06
N PRO A 161 -14.43 -20.05 -0.26
CA PRO A 161 -13.55 -19.20 -1.08
C PRO A 161 -12.12 -19.06 -0.56
N HIS A 162 -11.93 -19.04 0.77
CA HIS A 162 -10.61 -18.98 1.42
C HIS A 162 -9.65 -20.12 1.06
N HIS A 163 -10.15 -21.26 0.57
CA HIS A 163 -9.33 -22.38 0.11
C HIS A 163 -8.85 -22.23 -1.34
N LEU A 164 -9.28 -21.20 -2.09
CA LEU A 164 -8.94 -21.08 -3.51
C LEU A 164 -7.48 -20.69 -3.80
N ALA A 165 -6.67 -20.36 -2.80
CA ALA A 165 -5.28 -19.92 -3.01
C ALA A 165 -4.45 -20.86 -3.91
N PRO A 166 -4.49 -22.19 -3.75
CA PRO A 166 -3.73 -23.12 -4.59
C PRO A 166 -4.16 -23.06 -6.07
N ALA A 167 -5.43 -22.78 -6.36
CA ALA A 167 -5.93 -22.62 -7.72
C ALA A 167 -5.59 -21.24 -8.30
N VAL A 168 -5.59 -20.18 -7.50
CA VAL A 168 -5.49 -18.79 -7.97
C VAL A 168 -4.05 -18.27 -7.96
N GLU A 169 -3.25 -18.64 -6.95
CA GLU A 169 -1.89 -18.13 -6.71
C GLU A 169 -0.79 -19.19 -6.86
N GLY A 170 -1.17 -20.45 -7.06
CA GLY A 170 -0.23 -21.53 -7.33
C GLY A 170 0.63 -21.27 -8.57
N LEU A 171 1.80 -21.90 -8.61
CA LEU A 171 2.76 -21.68 -9.69
C LEU A 171 2.15 -22.09 -11.04
N LEU A 172 1.98 -21.13 -11.94
CA LEU A 172 1.38 -21.25 -13.28
C LEU A 172 -0.13 -21.58 -13.31
N THR A 173 -0.81 -21.68 -12.17
CA THR A 173 -2.24 -22.01 -12.14
C THR A 173 -3.09 -20.89 -12.74
N GLY A 174 -2.81 -19.63 -12.36
CA GLY A 174 -3.44 -18.46 -12.95
C GLY A 174 -3.19 -18.36 -14.46
N HIS A 175 -2.00 -18.73 -14.94
CA HIS A 175 -1.72 -18.78 -16.39
C HIS A 175 -2.55 -19.86 -17.09
N SER A 176 -2.60 -21.06 -16.51
CA SER A 176 -3.37 -22.19 -17.02
C SER A 176 -4.87 -21.88 -17.11
N LEU A 177 -5.45 -21.31 -16.04
CA LEU A 177 -6.84 -20.90 -15.99
C LEU A 177 -7.14 -19.75 -16.96
N ALA A 178 -6.26 -18.76 -17.08
CA ALA A 178 -6.43 -17.65 -18.02
C ALA A 178 -6.48 -18.13 -19.49
N LEU A 179 -5.70 -19.17 -19.84
CA LEU A 179 -5.74 -19.79 -21.16
C LEU A 179 -7.00 -20.63 -21.40
N TYR A 180 -7.61 -21.17 -20.34
CA TYR A 180 -8.88 -21.90 -20.43
C TYR A 180 -10.07 -20.93 -20.57
N ASP A 181 -10.24 -20.05 -19.58
CA ASP A 181 -11.24 -18.99 -19.57
C ASP A 181 -10.82 -17.88 -18.59
N ALA A 182 -10.48 -16.71 -19.14
CA ALA A 182 -10.14 -15.53 -18.36
C ALA A 182 -11.28 -15.08 -17.43
N ARG A 183 -12.55 -15.32 -17.78
CA ARG A 183 -13.69 -14.97 -16.93
C ARG A 183 -13.78 -15.88 -15.71
N LEU A 184 -13.60 -17.18 -15.89
CA LEU A 184 -13.50 -18.12 -14.77
C LEU A 184 -12.39 -17.68 -13.82
N LEU A 185 -11.19 -17.37 -14.33
CA LEU A 185 -10.11 -16.88 -13.46
C LEU A 185 -10.50 -15.59 -12.72
N GLY A 186 -11.12 -14.62 -13.40
CA GLY A 186 -11.60 -13.39 -12.77
C GLY A 186 -12.60 -13.66 -11.64
N ASP A 187 -13.57 -14.56 -11.86
CA ASP A 187 -14.55 -14.95 -10.84
C ASP A 187 -13.89 -15.61 -9.62
N LEU A 188 -12.92 -16.51 -9.85
CA LEU A 188 -12.18 -17.18 -8.77
C LEU A 188 -11.28 -16.20 -7.99
N VAL A 189 -10.65 -15.25 -8.70
CA VAL A 189 -9.85 -14.17 -8.11
C VAL A 189 -10.70 -13.33 -7.16
N GLU A 190 -11.88 -12.92 -7.59
CA GLU A 190 -12.79 -12.14 -6.75
C GLU A 190 -13.28 -12.92 -5.55
N ALA A 191 -13.72 -14.16 -5.76
CA ALA A 191 -14.17 -15.02 -4.67
C ALA A 191 -13.07 -15.24 -3.64
N TYR A 192 -11.82 -15.43 -4.08
CA TYR A 192 -10.69 -15.64 -3.17
C TYR A 192 -10.31 -14.34 -2.44
N TYR A 193 -10.00 -13.26 -3.16
CA TYR A 193 -9.39 -12.09 -2.55
C TYR A 193 -10.37 -11.21 -1.79
N ILE A 194 -11.64 -11.11 -2.22
CA ILE A 194 -12.64 -10.31 -1.52
C ILE A 194 -13.02 -11.04 -0.23
N ASP A 195 -12.74 -10.40 0.91
CA ASP A 195 -13.10 -10.93 2.21
C ASP A 195 -14.33 -10.20 2.76
N ASP A 196 -15.52 -10.68 2.40
CA ASP A 196 -16.80 -10.14 2.90
C ASP A 196 -17.04 -10.43 4.39
N TYR A 197 -16.15 -11.19 5.03
CA TYR A 197 -16.25 -11.50 6.45
C TYR A 197 -15.48 -10.45 7.24
N ASP A 198 -16.23 -9.53 7.86
CA ASP A 198 -15.77 -8.75 9.00
C ASP A 198 -15.42 -9.75 10.13
N GLU A 199 -14.25 -10.39 10.07
CA GLU A 199 -13.68 -11.04 11.23
C GLU A 199 -13.36 -9.92 12.22
N ASP A 200 -14.18 -9.85 13.29
CA ASP A 200 -14.09 -8.95 14.45
C ASP A 200 -12.78 -9.16 15.26
N GLY A 201 -11.64 -9.18 14.57
CA GLY A 201 -10.30 -9.26 15.13
C GLY A 201 -9.46 -8.07 14.67
N TYR A 202 -8.44 -7.76 15.46
CA TYR A 202 -7.42 -6.74 15.17
C TYR A 202 -6.79 -6.92 13.76
N ASP A 203 -6.81 -8.15 13.22
CA ASP A 203 -6.32 -8.52 11.88
C ASP A 203 -7.19 -8.02 10.71
N GLY A 204 -8.48 -7.73 10.90
CA GLY A 204 -9.37 -7.23 9.84
C GLY A 204 -9.08 -5.78 9.43
N ILE A 205 -8.58 -4.98 10.39
CA ILE A 205 -8.18 -3.58 10.20
C ILE A 205 -6.99 -3.46 9.22
N ALA A 206 -6.12 -4.48 9.17
CA ALA A 206 -4.91 -4.46 8.35
C ALA A 206 -5.12 -4.90 6.88
N ARG A 207 -6.32 -5.40 6.53
CA ARG A 207 -6.57 -6.07 5.25
C ARG A 207 -7.38 -5.25 4.25
N ASP A 208 -8.00 -4.13 4.67
CA ASP A 208 -8.88 -3.30 3.83
C ASP A 208 -9.97 -4.13 3.10
N GLY A 209 -10.38 -5.29 3.64
CA GLY A 209 -11.33 -6.22 3.01
C GLY A 209 -10.74 -7.12 1.91
N ILE A 210 -9.41 -7.19 1.78
CA ILE A 210 -8.70 -7.99 0.78
C ILE A 210 -7.74 -8.97 1.45
N ARG A 211 -7.84 -10.26 1.11
CA ARG A 211 -6.91 -11.30 1.60
C ARG A 211 -5.49 -11.05 1.11
N HIS A 212 -4.48 -11.44 1.88
CA HIS A 212 -3.08 -11.35 1.48
C HIS A 212 -2.68 -12.44 0.48
N HIS A 213 -1.58 -12.21 -0.24
CA HIS A 213 -0.91 -13.27 -1.00
C HIS A 213 -0.47 -14.40 -0.07
N GLN A 214 -0.88 -15.64 -0.35
CA GLN A 214 -0.52 -16.81 0.46
C GLN A 214 0.89 -17.36 0.14
N TYR A 215 1.31 -17.32 -1.13
CA TYR A 215 2.61 -17.87 -1.54
C TYR A 215 3.67 -16.78 -1.63
N GLY A 216 4.73 -16.90 -0.84
CA GLY A 216 5.93 -16.04 -0.88
C GLY A 216 7.11 -16.74 -0.23
N GLY A 217 8.27 -16.71 -0.89
CA GLY A 217 9.52 -17.21 -0.32
C GLY A 217 10.07 -16.30 0.78
N PHE A 218 11.04 -16.79 1.54
CA PHE A 218 11.83 -15.95 2.45
C PHE A 218 12.44 -14.78 1.66
N ASN A 219 12.25 -13.54 2.15
CA ASN A 219 12.61 -12.28 1.48
C ASN A 219 11.89 -11.95 0.15
N ALA A 220 10.77 -12.61 -0.17
CA ALA A 220 9.97 -12.20 -1.33
C ALA A 220 9.32 -10.82 -1.08
N PRO A 221 9.24 -9.95 -2.11
CA PRO A 221 8.58 -8.65 -1.97
C PRO A 221 7.11 -8.83 -1.61
N LEU A 222 6.59 -7.97 -0.72
CA LEU A 222 5.20 -8.04 -0.29
C LEU A 222 4.23 -7.79 -1.45
N ALA A 223 4.57 -6.90 -2.38
CA ALA A 223 3.90 -6.70 -3.67
C ALA A 223 4.90 -6.69 -4.84
N ALA A 224 4.55 -7.31 -5.95
CA ALA A 224 5.30 -7.25 -7.21
C ALA A 224 4.40 -7.59 -8.40
N PHE A 225 4.70 -7.07 -9.59
CA PHE A 225 3.90 -7.29 -10.81
C PHE A 225 3.71 -8.78 -11.20
N TYR A 226 4.56 -9.68 -10.72
CA TYR A 226 4.48 -11.12 -10.99
C TYR A 226 3.81 -11.92 -9.86
N ARG A 227 3.35 -11.27 -8.78
CA ARG A 227 2.60 -11.95 -7.70
C ARG A 227 1.11 -12.00 -8.03
N GLY A 228 0.48 -13.09 -7.63
CA GLY A 228 -0.90 -13.38 -7.97
C GLY A 228 -1.12 -13.66 -9.47
N PRO A 229 -2.39 -13.84 -9.86
CA PRO A 229 -2.76 -14.25 -11.22
C PRO A 229 -2.90 -13.07 -12.20
N PHE A 230 -2.72 -11.84 -11.74
CA PHE A 230 -3.15 -10.63 -12.45
C PHE A 230 -2.45 -10.45 -13.80
N LEU A 231 -1.13 -10.68 -13.86
CA LEU A 231 -0.38 -10.56 -15.11
C LEU A 231 -0.88 -11.55 -16.18
N ALA A 232 -1.20 -12.78 -15.78
CA ALA A 232 -1.76 -13.77 -16.68
C ALA A 232 -3.17 -13.37 -17.14
N LEU A 233 -3.99 -12.89 -16.22
CA LEU A 233 -5.35 -12.43 -16.50
C LEU A 233 -5.36 -11.27 -17.51
N PHE A 234 -4.54 -10.24 -17.31
CA PHE A 234 -4.46 -9.09 -18.22
C PHE A 234 -3.94 -9.45 -19.61
N ARG A 235 -3.01 -10.43 -19.71
CA ARG A 235 -2.49 -10.92 -20.99
C ARG A 235 -3.53 -11.74 -21.76
N ALA A 236 -4.35 -12.52 -21.07
CA ALA A 236 -5.39 -13.32 -21.70
C ALA A 236 -6.58 -12.47 -22.16
N ASP A 237 -7.11 -11.60 -21.28
CA ASP A 237 -8.16 -10.65 -21.63
C ASP A 237 -8.06 -9.40 -20.75
N LEU A 238 -7.54 -8.31 -21.33
CA LEU A 238 -7.37 -7.04 -20.63
C LEU A 238 -8.70 -6.47 -20.13
N ARG A 239 -9.81 -6.67 -20.85
CA ARG A 239 -11.12 -6.11 -20.42
C ARG A 239 -11.65 -6.83 -19.20
N VAL A 240 -11.60 -8.16 -19.22
CA VAL A 240 -12.00 -8.99 -18.08
C VAL A 240 -11.10 -8.70 -16.88
N GLY A 241 -9.78 -8.64 -17.10
CA GLY A 241 -8.83 -8.34 -16.04
C GLY A 241 -9.03 -6.96 -15.42
N VAL A 242 -9.20 -5.90 -16.21
CA VAL A 242 -9.45 -4.54 -15.69
C VAL A 242 -10.77 -4.48 -14.93
N ALA A 243 -11.82 -5.15 -15.41
CA ALA A 243 -13.11 -5.19 -14.71
C ALA A 243 -12.99 -5.91 -13.35
N CYS A 244 -12.26 -7.03 -13.29
CA CYS A 244 -11.95 -7.75 -12.06
C CYS A 244 -11.15 -6.86 -11.09
N LEU A 245 -10.07 -6.22 -11.57
CA LEU A 245 -9.26 -5.32 -10.75
C LEU A 245 -10.07 -4.14 -10.21
N ASN A 246 -10.95 -3.52 -11.01
CA ASN A 246 -11.81 -2.46 -10.52
C ASN A 246 -12.75 -2.95 -9.43
N ARG A 247 -13.30 -4.16 -9.51
CA ARG A 247 -14.12 -4.74 -8.42
C ARG A 247 -13.31 -4.93 -7.14
N LEU A 248 -12.09 -5.47 -7.24
CA LEU A 248 -11.16 -5.60 -6.10
C LEU A 248 -10.82 -4.23 -5.48
N LEU A 249 -10.37 -3.26 -6.28
CA LEU A 249 -9.98 -1.94 -5.79
C LEU A 249 -11.18 -1.16 -5.23
N ASN A 250 -12.35 -1.27 -5.85
CA ASN A 250 -13.58 -0.65 -5.34
C ASN A 250 -13.98 -1.28 -3.99
N HIS A 251 -13.81 -2.59 -3.81
CA HIS A 251 -14.04 -3.24 -2.52
C HIS A 251 -13.00 -2.73 -1.49
N ALA A 252 -11.71 -2.78 -1.84
CA ALA A 252 -10.61 -2.39 -0.97
C ALA A 252 -10.72 -0.94 -0.47
N ALA A 253 -10.98 0.01 -1.37
CA ALA A 253 -11.11 1.42 -1.03
C ALA A 253 -12.30 1.68 -0.08
N ARG A 254 -13.42 0.97 -0.27
CA ARG A 254 -14.57 1.06 0.64
C ARG A 254 -14.31 0.38 1.99
N GLY A 255 -13.60 -0.75 1.99
CA GLY A 255 -13.14 -1.43 3.20
C GLY A 255 -12.28 -0.50 4.05
N ARG A 256 -11.29 0.14 3.42
CA ARG A 256 -10.43 1.15 4.05
C ARG A 256 -11.22 2.34 4.62
N ALA A 257 -12.13 2.92 3.83
CA ALA A 257 -12.98 4.03 4.28
C ALA A 257 -13.84 3.64 5.50
N ARG A 258 -14.34 2.41 5.55
CA ARG A 258 -15.12 1.87 6.68
C ARG A 258 -14.26 1.69 7.94
N ILE A 259 -13.05 1.15 7.78
CA ILE A 259 -12.09 0.93 8.88
C ILE A 259 -11.69 2.28 9.49
N LEU A 260 -11.22 3.21 8.66
CA LEU A 260 -10.85 4.57 9.11
C LEU A 260 -12.04 5.33 9.70
N GLY A 261 -13.24 5.10 9.16
CA GLY A 261 -14.47 5.68 9.67
C GLY A 261 -14.82 5.19 11.09
N SER A 262 -14.56 3.92 11.39
CA SER A 262 -14.89 3.28 12.68
C SER A 262 -14.03 3.77 13.85
N PHE A 263 -12.85 4.36 13.59
CA PHE A 263 -12.02 4.97 14.62
C PHE A 263 -12.57 6.31 15.14
N GLY A 264 -13.54 6.92 14.44
CA GLY A 264 -14.26 8.11 14.91
C GLY A 264 -15.60 7.75 15.56
N GLN A 265 -15.87 8.21 16.79
CA GLN A 265 -17.14 8.02 17.50
C GLN A 265 -18.35 8.76 16.87
N ARG A 266 -18.60 8.64 15.56
CA ARG A 266 -19.81 9.15 14.89
C ARG A 266 -20.31 8.20 13.80
N SER A 267 -21.61 8.28 13.52
CA SER A 267 -22.39 7.38 12.67
C SER A 267 -21.87 7.23 11.23
N ALA A 268 -21.96 6.02 10.67
CA ALA A 268 -21.36 5.54 9.42
C ALA A 268 -21.65 6.29 8.08
N PRO A 269 -22.80 6.96 7.82
CA PRO A 269 -23.07 7.53 6.50
C PRO A 269 -22.23 8.76 6.14
N GLU A 270 -21.99 9.67 7.09
CA GLU A 270 -21.22 10.91 6.87
C GLU A 270 -19.71 10.65 6.70
N LEU A 271 -19.21 9.50 7.17
CA LEU A 271 -17.81 9.10 7.10
C LEU A 271 -17.40 8.58 5.71
N ALA A 272 -18.31 7.95 4.97
CA ALA A 272 -18.03 7.50 3.59
C ALA A 272 -17.81 8.68 2.63
N ASP A 273 -18.45 9.83 2.90
CA ASP A 273 -18.26 11.06 2.13
C ASP A 273 -16.91 11.72 2.41
N ARG A 274 -16.35 11.55 3.61
CA ARG A 274 -15.02 12.06 3.97
C ARG A 274 -13.89 11.40 3.19
N PHE A 275 -14.06 10.14 2.78
CA PHE A 275 -13.08 9.37 2.01
C PHE A 275 -13.47 9.23 0.54
N ALA A 276 -14.19 10.21 0.01
CA ALA A 276 -14.55 10.25 -1.40
C ALA A 276 -14.26 11.63 -2.00
N VAL A 277 -13.88 11.64 -3.27
CA VAL A 277 -13.54 12.83 -4.03
C VAL A 277 -14.35 12.84 -5.32
N GLU A 278 -14.87 14.00 -5.72
CA GLU A 278 -15.53 14.16 -7.02
C GLU A 278 -14.53 14.68 -8.07
N LEU A 279 -14.36 13.92 -9.15
CA LEU A 279 -13.48 14.28 -10.26
C LEU A 279 -14.27 14.34 -11.58
N ASP A 280 -13.93 15.31 -12.42
CA ASP A 280 -14.37 15.43 -13.82
C ASP A 280 -13.26 15.01 -14.78
N VAL A 281 -12.86 13.74 -14.68
CA VAL A 281 -11.79 13.15 -15.51
C VAL A 281 -12.31 12.31 -16.67
N THR A 282 -13.60 11.97 -16.67
CA THR A 282 -14.26 11.22 -17.75
C THR A 282 -15.18 12.08 -18.62
N GLY A 283 -15.23 13.40 -18.39
CA GLY A 283 -16.19 14.32 -19.00
C GLY A 283 -17.54 14.38 -18.27
N GLU A 284 -17.66 13.68 -17.15
CA GLU A 284 -18.80 13.71 -16.24
C GLU A 284 -18.23 13.68 -14.81
N ARG A 285 -18.88 14.40 -13.88
CA ARG A 285 -18.53 14.38 -12.47
C ARG A 285 -18.84 13.01 -11.89
N ARG A 286 -17.82 12.33 -11.39
CA ARG A 286 -17.92 11.00 -10.76
C ARG A 286 -17.25 11.00 -9.41
N ARG A 287 -17.83 10.23 -8.49
CA ARG A 287 -17.30 9.99 -7.15
C ARG A 287 -16.27 8.87 -7.18
N PHE A 288 -15.11 9.10 -6.57
CA PHE A 288 -14.04 8.13 -6.37
C PHE A 288 -13.73 8.00 -4.88
N VAL A 289 -13.68 6.78 -4.37
CA VAL A 289 -13.43 6.44 -2.97
C VAL A 289 -11.95 6.17 -2.75
N GLY A 290 -11.37 6.75 -1.71
CA GLY A 290 -10.00 6.53 -1.27
C GLY A 290 -9.39 7.75 -0.60
N ASP A 291 -8.41 7.51 0.25
CA ASP A 291 -7.54 8.53 0.84
C ASP A 291 -6.22 8.66 0.06
N GLU A 292 -5.27 9.40 0.61
CA GLU A 292 -3.95 9.55 0.03
C GLU A 292 -3.22 8.21 -0.14
N HIS A 293 -3.37 7.26 0.79
CA HIS A 293 -2.74 5.96 0.65
C HIS A 293 -3.30 5.14 -0.52
N VAL A 294 -4.61 5.21 -0.78
CA VAL A 294 -5.22 4.57 -1.97
C VAL A 294 -4.62 5.13 -3.25
N TRP A 295 -4.36 6.45 -3.33
CA TRP A 295 -3.66 7.06 -4.46
C TRP A 295 -2.24 6.48 -4.63
N LEU A 296 -1.56 6.12 -3.54
CA LEU A 296 -0.19 5.58 -3.56
C LEU A 296 -0.09 4.09 -3.90
N TRP A 297 -1.19 3.35 -3.96
CA TRP A 297 -1.14 1.88 -4.16
C TRP A 297 -0.45 1.47 -5.46
N TYR A 298 -0.60 2.24 -6.54
CA TYR A 298 0.08 1.92 -7.81
C TYR A 298 1.62 2.09 -7.72
N ARG A 299 2.11 2.86 -6.74
CA ARG A 299 3.54 3.04 -6.45
C ARG A 299 4.07 2.05 -5.42
N GLY A 300 3.19 1.30 -4.74
CA GLY A 300 3.56 0.40 -3.64
C GLY A 300 4.20 1.11 -2.44
N THR A 301 4.01 2.43 -2.28
CA THR A 301 4.54 3.25 -1.18
C THR A 301 3.52 3.56 -0.09
N GLY A 302 2.24 3.30 -0.37
CA GLY A 302 1.14 3.51 0.57
C GLY A 302 0.91 2.30 1.48
N VAL A 303 0.04 2.49 2.47
CA VAL A 303 -0.50 1.39 3.29
C VAL A 303 -1.75 0.85 2.58
N GLY A 304 -1.81 -0.46 2.38
CA GLY A 304 -2.99 -1.12 1.83
C GLY A 304 -2.72 -2.56 1.38
N PRO A 305 -3.67 -3.18 0.66
CA PRO A 305 -3.61 -4.59 0.36
C PRO A 305 -2.62 -4.88 -0.77
N TYR A 306 -1.58 -5.65 -0.44
CA TYR A 306 -0.52 -6.00 -1.38
C TYR A 306 -1.01 -6.65 -2.69
N PRO A 307 -2.06 -7.50 -2.73
CA PRO A 307 -2.58 -8.00 -4.00
C PRO A 307 -3.11 -6.91 -4.94
N CYS A 308 -3.74 -5.87 -4.40
CA CYS A 308 -4.17 -4.72 -5.22
C CYS A 308 -2.96 -3.97 -5.78
N MET A 309 -1.90 -3.79 -5.00
CA MET A 309 -0.65 -3.17 -5.46
C MET A 309 0.04 -4.02 -6.55
N SER A 310 0.14 -5.34 -6.35
CA SER A 310 0.67 -6.28 -7.35
C SER A 310 -0.12 -6.22 -8.66
N ALA A 311 -1.45 -6.18 -8.57
CA ALA A 311 -2.32 -6.06 -9.73
C ALA A 311 -2.17 -4.72 -10.46
N LEU A 312 -2.05 -3.60 -9.74
CA LEU A 312 -1.79 -2.28 -10.33
C LEU A 312 -0.42 -2.24 -11.04
N GLN A 313 0.63 -2.82 -10.45
CA GLN A 313 1.95 -2.92 -11.08
C GLN A 313 1.93 -3.81 -12.33
N ALA A 314 1.18 -4.92 -12.29
CA ALA A 314 0.99 -5.78 -13.45
C ALA A 314 0.22 -5.05 -14.58
N LEU A 315 -0.83 -4.31 -14.24
CA LEU A 315 -1.58 -3.51 -15.22
C LEU A 315 -0.72 -2.39 -15.80
N GLU A 316 0.13 -1.74 -14.98
CA GLU A 316 1.09 -0.74 -15.43
C GLU A 316 1.99 -1.29 -16.55
N LEU A 317 2.57 -2.47 -16.35
CA LEU A 317 3.41 -3.13 -17.33
C LEU A 317 2.64 -3.49 -18.61
N ILE A 318 1.43 -4.03 -18.47
CA ILE A 318 0.61 -4.43 -19.63
C ILE A 318 0.14 -3.22 -20.43
N CYS A 319 -0.24 -2.10 -19.80
CA CYS A 319 -0.56 -0.88 -20.52
C CYS A 319 0.61 -0.43 -21.41
N ASP A 320 1.85 -0.50 -20.92
CA ASP A 320 3.04 -0.18 -21.72
C ASP A 320 3.22 -1.16 -22.90
N GLU A 321 2.92 -2.45 -22.73
CA GLU A 321 2.91 -3.43 -23.83
C GLU A 321 1.88 -3.06 -24.92
N TYR A 322 0.66 -2.68 -24.53
CA TYR A 322 -0.40 -2.29 -25.47
C TYR A 322 -0.11 -0.95 -26.18
N ILE A 323 0.45 0.03 -25.46
CA ILE A 323 0.86 1.32 -26.05
C ILE A 323 1.97 1.07 -27.08
N ARG A 324 2.96 0.24 -26.75
CA ARG A 324 4.03 -0.15 -27.69
C ARG A 324 3.49 -0.87 -28.92
N ALA A 325 2.40 -1.63 -28.78
CA ALA A 325 1.69 -2.27 -29.88
C ALA A 325 0.82 -1.29 -30.71
N GLY A 326 0.81 0.01 -30.38
CA GLY A 326 0.08 1.05 -31.11
C GLY A 326 -1.37 1.23 -30.67
N VAL A 327 -1.77 0.70 -29.51
CA VAL A 327 -3.11 0.96 -28.98
C VAL A 327 -3.18 2.39 -28.44
N PRO A 328 -4.15 3.22 -28.92
CA PRO A 328 -4.31 4.58 -28.44
C PRO A 328 -4.56 4.65 -26.94
N ILE A 329 -3.80 5.52 -26.27
CA ILE A 329 -3.84 5.71 -24.82
C ILE A 329 -5.24 6.09 -24.33
N ASP A 330 -6.00 6.89 -25.08
CA ASP A 330 -7.36 7.29 -24.72
C ASP A 330 -8.32 6.09 -24.62
N ARG A 331 -8.09 5.02 -25.40
CA ARG A 331 -8.86 3.77 -25.30
C ARG A 331 -8.53 3.02 -24.01
N LEU A 332 -7.26 3.01 -23.60
CA LEU A 332 -6.83 2.38 -22.34
C LEU A 332 -7.39 3.14 -21.14
N VAL A 333 -7.32 4.49 -21.16
CA VAL A 333 -7.90 5.33 -20.10
C VAL A 333 -9.41 5.06 -19.93
N ARG A 334 -10.17 5.02 -21.03
CA ARG A 334 -11.61 4.72 -20.97
C ARG A 334 -11.89 3.31 -20.44
N LEU A 335 -11.07 2.33 -20.82
CA LEU A 335 -11.20 0.96 -20.30
C LEU A 335 -10.94 0.91 -18.79
N MET A 336 -9.85 1.53 -18.34
CA MET A 336 -9.44 1.55 -16.92
C MET A 336 -10.47 2.26 -16.04
N LEU A 337 -11.06 3.36 -16.51
CA LEU A 337 -12.05 4.12 -15.74
C LEU A 337 -13.49 3.59 -15.86
N HIS A 338 -13.71 2.55 -16.66
CA HIS A 338 -15.02 1.90 -16.77
C HIS A 338 -15.37 1.18 -15.47
N SER A 339 -16.52 1.54 -14.88
CA SER A 339 -16.98 1.04 -13.56
C SER A 339 -15.97 1.22 -12.41
N CYS A 340 -15.04 2.16 -12.56
CA CYS A 340 -14.12 2.56 -11.51
C CYS A 340 -14.81 3.48 -10.50
N GLU A 341 -14.72 3.14 -9.22
CA GLU A 341 -15.16 3.97 -8.09
C GLU A 341 -14.03 4.13 -7.05
N ASN A 342 -12.81 3.68 -7.34
CA ASN A 342 -11.65 3.76 -6.46
C ASN A 342 -10.68 4.84 -6.94
N LEU A 343 -9.93 5.44 -6.01
CA LEU A 343 -8.96 6.49 -6.30
C LEU A 343 -7.62 5.94 -6.85
N ALA A 344 -7.35 4.64 -6.69
CA ALA A 344 -6.09 4.02 -7.11
C ALA A 344 -5.95 3.91 -8.63
N MET A 345 -7.04 3.63 -9.34
CA MET A 345 -7.02 3.51 -10.80
C MET A 345 -6.77 4.86 -11.51
N PRO A 346 -7.42 5.99 -11.13
CA PRO A 346 -7.01 7.32 -11.60
C PRO A 346 -5.53 7.63 -11.34
N ALA A 347 -4.99 7.24 -10.19
CA ALA A 347 -3.59 7.45 -9.86
C ALA A 347 -2.64 6.73 -10.84
N LEU A 348 -2.94 5.45 -11.13
CA LEU A 348 -2.21 4.68 -12.15
C LEU A 348 -2.34 5.32 -13.54
N VAL A 349 -3.52 5.80 -13.91
CA VAL A 349 -3.74 6.49 -15.19
C VAL A 349 -2.87 7.74 -15.29
N VAL A 350 -2.84 8.60 -14.25
CA VAL A 350 -2.00 9.80 -14.23
C VAL A 350 -0.52 9.42 -14.39
N GLY A 351 -0.05 8.44 -13.61
CA GLY A 351 1.32 7.94 -13.72
C GLY A 351 1.66 7.44 -15.14
N MET A 352 0.75 6.69 -15.77
CA MET A 352 0.90 6.20 -17.14
C MET A 352 0.96 7.35 -18.15
N LEU A 353 0.06 8.33 -18.04
CA LEU A 353 0.01 9.48 -18.94
C LEU A 353 1.27 10.36 -18.85
N VAL A 354 1.84 10.52 -17.64
CA VAL A 354 3.10 11.26 -17.44
C VAL A 354 4.29 10.51 -18.06
N ARG A 355 4.34 9.17 -17.98
CA ARG A 355 5.42 8.41 -18.62
C ARG A 355 5.37 8.47 -20.14
N HIS A 356 4.15 8.43 -20.70
CA HIS A 356 3.89 8.50 -22.15
C HIS A 356 3.43 9.89 -22.59
N ILE A 357 4.01 10.96 -22.01
CA ILE A 357 3.49 12.33 -22.14
C ILE A 357 3.45 12.84 -23.59
N GLU A 358 4.34 12.38 -24.46
CA GLU A 358 4.34 12.66 -25.90
C GLU A 358 3.09 12.09 -26.58
N ASP A 359 2.72 10.86 -26.23
CA ASP A 359 1.61 10.12 -26.85
C ASP A 359 0.28 10.45 -26.18
N ALA A 360 0.30 10.85 -24.91
CA ALA A 360 -0.89 11.20 -24.12
C ALA A 360 -1.64 12.40 -24.70
N ARG A 361 -0.94 13.36 -25.32
CA ARG A 361 -1.50 14.57 -25.93
C ARG A 361 -2.48 15.30 -25.00
N THR A 362 -3.78 15.28 -25.30
CA THR A 362 -4.84 15.93 -24.51
C THR A 362 -5.51 14.99 -23.51
N ALA A 363 -5.16 13.70 -23.48
CA ALA A 363 -5.76 12.72 -22.57
C ALA A 363 -5.43 13.01 -21.10
N ILE A 364 -4.33 13.72 -20.83
CA ILE A 364 -3.91 14.14 -19.48
C ILE A 364 -4.61 15.42 -18.98
N ASP A 365 -5.19 16.21 -19.89
CA ASP A 365 -5.78 17.52 -19.58
C ASP A 365 -6.89 17.48 -18.52
N PRO A 366 -7.83 16.51 -18.52
CA PRO A 366 -8.86 16.44 -17.50
C PRO A 366 -8.27 16.23 -16.09
N PHE A 367 -7.18 15.45 -15.98
CA PHE A 367 -6.52 15.20 -14.69
C PHE A 367 -5.74 16.42 -14.21
N LEU A 368 -5.09 17.12 -15.13
CA LEU A 368 -4.36 18.37 -14.82
C LEU A 368 -5.28 19.52 -14.41
N ALA A 369 -6.56 19.45 -14.77
CA ALA A 369 -7.58 20.42 -14.39
C ALA A 369 -8.18 20.17 -13.00
N GLU A 370 -7.82 19.10 -12.28
CA GLU A 370 -8.39 18.75 -10.98
C GLU A 370 -7.44 19.09 -9.80
N PRO A 371 -7.77 20.08 -8.95
CA PRO A 371 -6.89 20.50 -7.84
C PRO A 371 -6.58 19.37 -6.84
N VAL A 372 -7.51 18.44 -6.65
CA VAL A 372 -7.32 17.28 -5.75
C VAL A 372 -6.19 16.37 -6.25
N ILE A 373 -6.08 16.16 -7.57
CA ILE A 373 -5.03 15.32 -8.15
C ILE A 373 -3.64 15.92 -7.93
N TRP A 374 -3.50 17.24 -8.02
CA TRP A 374 -2.25 17.93 -7.69
C TRP A 374 -1.81 17.67 -6.24
N ARG A 375 -2.75 17.80 -5.29
CA ARG A 375 -2.47 17.52 -3.88
C ARG A 375 -2.01 16.08 -3.66
N LEU A 376 -2.71 15.11 -4.25
CA LEU A 376 -2.38 13.69 -4.14
C LEU A 376 -1.01 13.37 -4.77
N GLU A 377 -0.65 14.03 -5.87
CA GLU A 377 0.68 13.90 -6.47
C GLU A 377 1.79 14.52 -5.62
N PHE A 378 1.53 15.59 -4.86
CA PHE A 378 2.50 16.07 -3.87
C PHE A 378 2.72 15.07 -2.75
N VAL A 379 1.64 14.45 -2.22
CA VAL A 379 1.75 13.39 -1.21
C VAL A 379 2.59 12.23 -1.75
N ARG A 380 2.36 11.83 -3.01
CA ARG A 380 3.19 10.82 -3.68
C ARG A 380 4.65 11.19 -3.69
N THR A 381 5.00 12.39 -4.12
CA THR A 381 6.40 12.84 -4.14
C THR A 381 7.02 12.74 -2.74
N VAL A 382 6.33 13.20 -1.70
CA VAL A 382 6.82 13.14 -0.30
C VAL A 382 7.05 11.69 0.15
N HIS A 383 6.09 10.79 -0.10
CA HIS A 383 6.23 9.38 0.28
C HIS A 383 7.38 8.67 -0.45
N GLU A 384 7.63 8.97 -1.73
CA GLU A 384 8.71 8.34 -2.49
C GLU A 384 10.10 8.78 -2.02
N HIS A 385 10.26 10.02 -1.56
CA HIS A 385 11.54 10.53 -1.03
C HIS A 385 11.99 9.82 0.26
N SER A 386 11.08 9.11 0.94
CA SER A 386 11.40 8.29 2.12
C SER A 386 12.10 6.95 1.79
N GLY A 387 12.30 6.63 0.51
CA GLY A 387 13.03 5.44 0.06
C GLY A 387 12.19 4.16 -0.07
N LEU A 388 10.87 4.24 0.17
CA LEU A 388 9.94 3.09 0.14
C LEU A 388 9.33 2.80 -1.25
N SER A 389 9.87 3.40 -2.33
CA SER A 389 9.30 3.25 -3.68
C SER A 389 9.42 1.83 -4.23
N ALA A 390 8.30 1.24 -4.66
CA ALA A 390 8.33 -0.02 -5.38
C ALA A 390 8.95 0.20 -6.78
N ARG A 391 9.82 -0.72 -7.19
CA ARG A 391 10.40 -0.75 -8.53
C ARG A 391 9.64 -1.77 -9.38
N THR A 392 8.92 -1.29 -10.39
CA THR A 392 8.41 -2.15 -11.47
C THR A 392 9.46 -2.19 -12.57
N GLU A 393 10.12 -3.33 -12.76
CA GLU A 393 11.07 -3.52 -13.88
C GLU A 393 10.32 -3.62 -15.22
N GLY A 394 10.95 -3.18 -16.31
CA GLY A 394 10.43 -3.38 -17.68
C GLY A 394 9.41 -2.34 -18.18
N ILE A 395 9.08 -1.33 -17.38
CA ILE A 395 8.19 -0.22 -17.79
C ILE A 395 8.91 0.80 -18.70
N ALA A 396 8.13 1.53 -19.48
CA ALA A 396 8.60 2.62 -20.33
C ALA A 396 8.87 3.91 -19.51
N ALA A 397 9.91 4.66 -19.90
CA ALA A 397 10.33 5.93 -19.28
C ALA A 397 10.31 5.89 -17.74
N PRO A 398 11.04 4.95 -17.09
CA PRO A 398 11.00 4.77 -15.64
C PRO A 398 11.47 5.99 -14.86
N ASP A 399 12.33 6.82 -15.45
CA ASP A 399 12.78 8.11 -14.91
C ASP A 399 11.61 9.09 -14.71
N ARG A 400 10.60 9.08 -15.60
CA ARG A 400 9.43 9.95 -15.48
C ARG A 400 8.50 9.59 -14.34
N ARG A 401 8.72 8.46 -13.67
CA ARG A 401 8.04 8.16 -12.40
C ARG A 401 8.39 9.17 -11.31
N THR A 402 9.55 9.84 -11.38
CA THR A 402 9.91 10.86 -10.38
C THR A 402 9.33 12.23 -10.72
N TRP A 403 8.79 12.41 -11.94
CA TRP A 403 8.24 13.70 -12.35
C TRP A 403 7.02 14.07 -11.52
N THR A 404 6.97 15.31 -11.09
CA THR A 404 5.81 15.99 -10.52
C THR A 404 4.87 16.46 -11.64
N LEU A 405 3.61 16.75 -11.31
CA LEU A 405 2.71 17.38 -12.28
C LEU A 405 3.19 18.76 -12.74
N ARG A 406 3.99 19.45 -11.92
CA ARG A 406 4.63 20.71 -12.31
C ARG A 406 5.64 20.49 -13.44
N GLU A 407 6.49 19.47 -13.33
CA GLU A 407 7.45 19.10 -14.38
C GLU A 407 6.74 18.62 -15.65
N ALA A 408 5.69 17.80 -15.51
CA ALA A 408 4.86 17.38 -16.63
C ALA A 408 4.18 18.58 -17.34
N ALA A 409 3.58 19.50 -16.58
CA ALA A 409 2.95 20.71 -17.11
C ALA A 409 3.97 21.61 -17.80
N MET A 410 5.15 21.81 -17.19
CA MET A 410 6.24 22.56 -17.79
C MET A 410 6.68 21.93 -19.11
N TRP A 411 6.90 20.62 -19.16
CA TRP A 411 7.28 19.91 -20.38
C TRP A 411 6.24 20.10 -21.49
N LEU A 412 4.94 19.95 -21.15
CA LEU A 412 3.83 20.13 -22.09
C LEU A 412 3.80 21.56 -22.65
N THR A 413 3.87 22.56 -21.78
CA THR A 413 3.82 23.99 -22.16
C THR A 413 5.01 24.40 -23.00
N LEU A 414 6.20 23.88 -22.70
CA LEU A 414 7.42 24.24 -23.43
C LEU A 414 7.52 23.56 -24.79
N SER A 415 6.92 22.37 -24.93
CA SER A 415 6.92 21.58 -26.17
C SER A 415 5.70 21.85 -27.07
N ALA A 416 4.72 22.61 -26.57
CA ALA A 416 3.49 22.91 -27.29
C ALA A 416 3.72 23.84 -28.50
N ASP A 417 3.02 23.54 -29.59
CA ASP A 417 2.77 24.52 -30.65
C ASP A 417 1.74 25.58 -30.19
N ALA A 418 1.45 26.56 -31.06
CA ALA A 418 0.57 27.68 -30.71
C ALA A 418 -0.86 27.24 -30.33
N ASP A 419 -1.40 26.21 -30.97
CA ASP A 419 -2.76 25.75 -30.71
C ASP A 419 -2.83 24.91 -29.44
N ARG A 420 -1.85 24.01 -29.24
CA ARG A 420 -1.71 23.26 -28.00
C ARG A 420 -1.46 24.18 -26.81
N GLY A 421 -0.68 25.25 -26.99
CA GLY A 421 -0.43 26.26 -25.95
C GLY A 421 -1.72 26.91 -25.46
N LYS A 422 -2.61 27.33 -26.37
CA LYS A 422 -3.94 27.86 -25.99
C LYS A 422 -4.80 26.83 -25.26
N GLY A 423 -4.71 25.56 -25.66
CA GLY A 423 -5.38 24.46 -24.98
C GLY A 423 -4.90 24.30 -23.53
N LEU A 424 -3.59 24.35 -23.31
CA LEU A 424 -2.99 24.28 -21.96
C LEU A 424 -3.39 25.48 -21.10
N GLU A 425 -3.39 26.70 -21.65
CA GLU A 425 -3.89 27.87 -20.93
C GLU A 425 -5.35 27.69 -20.48
N ALA A 426 -6.18 27.04 -21.30
CA ALA A 426 -7.55 26.71 -20.93
C ALA A 426 -7.62 25.66 -19.79
N VAL A 427 -6.70 24.68 -19.76
CA VAL A 427 -6.55 23.75 -18.64
C VAL A 427 -6.21 24.50 -17.35
N GLY A 428 -5.26 25.44 -17.40
CA GLY A 428 -4.91 26.28 -16.25
C GLY A 428 -6.09 27.11 -15.72
N ARG A 429 -6.91 27.68 -16.62
CA ARG A 429 -8.14 28.39 -16.23
C ARG A 429 -9.18 27.47 -15.59
N ARG A 430 -9.37 26.25 -16.13
CA ARG A 430 -10.26 25.25 -15.55
C ARG A 430 -9.80 24.82 -14.16
N LEU A 431 -8.50 24.64 -13.96
CA LEU A 431 -7.92 24.28 -12.67
C LEU A 431 -8.23 25.32 -11.60
N VAL A 432 -8.04 26.61 -11.90
CA VAL A 432 -8.39 27.70 -10.98
C VAL A 432 -9.89 27.75 -10.72
N ALA A 433 -10.71 27.71 -11.77
CA ALA A 433 -12.16 27.74 -11.63
C ALA A 433 -12.67 26.59 -10.74
N ARG A 434 -12.13 25.38 -10.92
CA ARG A 434 -12.47 24.21 -10.10
C ARG A 434 -12.06 24.39 -8.64
N ALA A 435 -10.89 24.98 -8.38
CA ALA A 435 -10.47 25.27 -7.00
C ALA A 435 -11.38 26.31 -6.33
N THR A 436 -11.77 27.36 -7.06
CA THR A 436 -12.73 28.36 -6.56
C THR A 436 -14.09 27.74 -6.26
N GLU A 437 -14.60 26.85 -7.12
CA GLU A 437 -15.85 26.12 -6.84
C GLU A 437 -15.76 25.27 -5.57
N LEU A 438 -14.63 24.60 -5.33
CA LEU A 438 -14.42 23.76 -4.15
C LEU A 438 -14.26 24.56 -2.86
N GLU A 439 -13.75 25.79 -2.93
CA GLU A 439 -13.64 26.70 -1.79
C GLU A 439 -15.02 27.25 -1.35
N GLY A 440 -15.96 27.38 -2.29
CA GLY A 440 -17.30 27.89 -2.05
C GLY A 440 -17.38 29.42 -2.01
N ASP A 441 -18.51 29.95 -1.54
CA ASP A 441 -18.76 31.39 -1.48
C ASP A 441 -17.86 32.06 -0.43
N ARG A 442 -17.04 33.02 -0.89
CA ARG A 442 -16.17 33.84 -0.03
C ARG A 442 -16.85 35.15 0.31
N ALA A 443 -16.67 35.63 1.54
CA ALA A 443 -17.14 36.96 1.90
C ALA A 443 -16.37 38.04 1.13
N GLU A 444 -17.08 39.10 0.73
CA GLU A 444 -16.50 40.20 -0.02
C GLU A 444 -15.38 40.87 0.78
N GLY A 445 -14.17 40.93 0.23
CA GLY A 445 -12.99 41.53 0.86
C GLY A 445 -12.06 40.57 1.61
N GLU A 446 -12.40 39.27 1.74
CA GLU A 446 -11.46 38.30 2.31
C GLU A 446 -10.28 38.03 1.37
N PRO A 447 -9.04 37.89 1.91
CA PRO A 447 -7.85 37.58 1.12
C PRO A 447 -7.88 36.13 0.63
N MET A 448 -7.36 35.88 -0.58
CA MET A 448 -7.28 34.53 -1.17
C MET A 448 -6.75 33.50 -0.17
N SER A 449 -7.36 32.30 -0.09
CA SER A 449 -6.83 31.23 0.77
C SER A 449 -5.47 30.75 0.29
N GLU A 450 -4.71 30.11 1.16
CA GLU A 450 -3.41 29.52 0.79
C GLU A 450 -3.58 28.40 -0.24
N ASP A 451 -4.64 27.61 -0.13
CA ASP A 451 -4.97 26.56 -1.10
C ASP A 451 -5.24 27.15 -2.49
N LEU A 452 -6.08 28.19 -2.59
CA LEU A 452 -6.34 28.84 -3.88
C LEU A 452 -5.07 29.52 -4.42
N ALA A 453 -4.26 30.14 -3.54
CA ALA A 453 -2.97 30.71 -3.93
C ALA A 453 -2.02 29.66 -4.52
N ALA A 454 -1.93 28.48 -3.89
CA ALA A 454 -1.13 27.36 -4.38
C ALA A 454 -1.61 26.91 -5.77
N VAL A 455 -2.94 26.79 -5.97
CA VAL A 455 -3.53 26.44 -7.26
C VAL A 455 -3.20 27.47 -8.35
N HIS A 456 -3.24 28.77 -8.03
CA HIS A 456 -2.77 29.80 -8.97
C HIS A 456 -1.30 29.60 -9.37
N GLY A 457 -0.45 29.21 -8.40
CA GLY A 457 0.94 28.84 -8.66
C GLY A 457 1.11 27.57 -9.52
N TRP A 458 0.18 26.62 -9.46
CA TRP A 458 0.16 25.45 -10.34
C TRP A 458 -0.30 25.82 -11.75
N ALA A 459 -1.40 26.57 -11.84
CA ALA A 459 -2.01 27.03 -13.09
C ALA A 459 -1.05 27.88 -13.93
N ALA A 460 -0.17 28.63 -13.28
CA ALA A 460 0.87 29.41 -13.96
C ALA A 460 1.82 28.54 -14.81
N SER A 461 1.89 27.22 -14.57
CA SER A 461 2.75 26.29 -15.33
C SER A 461 2.20 25.97 -16.72
N PHE A 462 0.95 26.36 -16.99
CA PHE A 462 0.29 26.18 -18.28
C PHE A 462 0.40 27.36 -19.23
N ASP A 463 1.17 28.39 -18.85
CA ASP A 463 1.39 29.58 -19.66
C ASP A 463 2.89 29.76 -19.93
N ARG A 464 3.28 29.69 -21.20
CA ARG A 464 4.67 29.80 -21.63
C ARG A 464 5.30 31.14 -21.21
N ARG A 465 4.51 32.21 -21.07
CA ARG A 465 4.99 33.55 -20.69
C ARG A 465 5.50 33.61 -19.26
N ASN A 466 5.11 32.64 -18.42
CA ASN A 466 5.57 32.52 -17.05
C ASN A 466 6.90 31.78 -16.93
N PHE A 467 7.60 31.48 -18.04
CA PHE A 467 8.91 30.85 -18.00
C PHE A 467 10.01 31.79 -18.51
N LYS A 468 11.12 31.82 -17.77
CA LYS A 468 12.36 32.50 -18.13
C LYS A 468 13.42 31.47 -18.52
N PHE A 469 14.22 31.82 -19.52
CA PHE A 469 15.34 31.00 -20.00
C PHE A 469 16.64 31.71 -19.70
N SER A 470 17.54 31.06 -18.97
CA SER A 470 18.89 31.55 -18.68
C SER A 470 19.92 30.55 -19.19
N ARG A 471 20.95 31.03 -19.90
CA ARG A 471 22.08 30.17 -20.31
C ARG A 471 23.03 30.02 -19.14
N THR A 472 23.36 28.78 -18.81
CA THR A 472 24.36 28.39 -17.80
C THR A 472 25.45 27.56 -18.46
N GLU A 473 26.57 27.34 -17.78
CA GLU A 473 27.64 26.46 -18.28
C GLU A 473 27.18 25.01 -18.50
N GLN A 474 26.11 24.60 -17.83
CA GLN A 474 25.53 23.27 -17.88
C GLN A 474 24.36 23.15 -18.88
N GLY A 475 23.96 24.24 -19.56
CA GLY A 475 22.90 24.23 -20.56
C GLY A 475 21.95 25.41 -20.46
N VAL A 476 20.66 25.17 -20.70
CA VAL A 476 19.60 26.18 -20.55
C VAL A 476 18.83 25.85 -19.27
N LEU A 477 18.91 26.75 -18.30
CA LEU A 477 18.08 26.73 -17.11
C LEU A 477 16.72 27.35 -17.44
N VAL A 478 15.65 26.63 -17.11
CA VAL A 478 14.27 27.09 -17.27
C VAL A 478 13.68 27.28 -15.90
N GLU A 479 13.22 28.50 -15.62
CA GLU A 479 12.65 28.87 -14.33
C GLU A 479 11.26 29.44 -14.54
N GLN A 480 10.32 29.04 -13.69
CA GLN A 480 9.02 29.69 -13.65
C GLN A 480 9.15 31.03 -12.91
N VAL A 481 8.65 32.10 -13.52
CA VAL A 481 8.55 33.43 -12.93
C VAL A 481 7.47 33.38 -11.84
N PRO A 482 7.81 33.57 -10.55
CA PRO A 482 6.85 33.49 -9.47
C PRO A 482 5.86 34.65 -9.52
N ASN A 483 4.59 34.38 -9.26
CA ASN A 483 3.61 35.45 -9.03
C ASN A 483 3.82 36.02 -7.61
N GLU A 484 4.18 37.29 -7.50
CA GLU A 484 4.48 37.96 -6.22
C GLU A 484 3.33 37.87 -5.21
N GLN A 485 2.07 37.95 -5.65
CA GLN A 485 0.91 37.82 -4.76
C GLN A 485 0.79 36.41 -4.19
N VAL A 486 1.09 35.39 -4.99
CA VAL A 486 1.10 33.99 -4.54
C VAL A 486 2.25 33.75 -3.56
N VAL A 487 3.45 34.24 -3.89
CA VAL A 487 4.63 34.12 -3.01
C VAL A 487 4.39 34.80 -1.67
N ALA A 488 3.87 36.03 -1.68
CA ALA A 488 3.55 36.76 -0.47
C ALA A 488 2.51 36.02 0.37
N ARG A 489 1.48 35.42 -0.26
CA ARG A 489 0.44 34.70 0.47
C ARG A 489 0.94 33.42 1.13
N LEU A 490 1.86 32.71 0.48
CA LEU A 490 2.42 31.43 0.94
C LEU A 490 3.67 31.57 1.82
N ALA A 491 4.20 32.78 2.01
CA ALA A 491 5.48 33.01 2.69
C ALA A 491 5.54 32.42 4.10
N SER A 492 4.47 32.58 4.89
CA SER A 492 4.42 32.05 6.26
C SER A 492 4.46 30.52 6.28
N SER A 493 3.64 29.88 5.46
CA SER A 493 3.55 28.41 5.38
C SER A 493 4.81 27.79 4.78
N ASN A 494 5.43 28.44 3.79
CA ASN A 494 6.73 28.02 3.27
C ASN A 494 7.82 28.08 4.35
N THR A 495 7.81 29.12 5.20
CA THR A 495 8.76 29.23 6.32
C THR A 495 8.54 28.10 7.33
N ASP A 496 7.28 27.76 7.63
CA ASP A 496 6.95 26.65 8.51
C ASP A 496 7.38 25.28 7.94
N LEU A 497 7.14 25.05 6.64
CA LEU A 497 7.58 23.85 5.95
C LEU A 497 9.10 23.67 5.99
N VAL A 498 9.86 24.75 5.79
CA VAL A 498 11.33 24.70 5.91
C VAL A 498 11.75 24.32 7.32
N ARG A 499 11.09 24.85 8.36
CA ARG A 499 11.34 24.42 9.75
C ARG A 499 11.01 22.94 9.97
N GLY A 500 9.90 22.46 9.42
CA GLY A 500 9.49 21.05 9.51
C GLY A 500 10.48 20.10 8.80
N GLN A 501 11.01 20.51 7.64
CA GLN A 501 12.06 19.78 6.92
C GLN A 501 13.36 19.70 7.74
N GLU A 502 13.78 20.81 8.35
CA GLU A 502 14.95 20.83 9.24
C GLU A 502 14.74 19.93 10.47
N ALA A 503 13.58 19.97 11.11
CA ALA A 503 13.25 19.08 12.22
C ALA A 503 13.34 17.60 11.79
N THR A 504 12.76 17.25 10.64
CA THR A 504 12.81 15.88 10.09
C THR A 504 14.24 15.44 9.78
N ARG A 505 15.04 16.32 9.16
CA ARG A 505 16.46 16.07 8.85
C ARG A 505 17.24 15.74 10.11
N LEU A 506 17.07 16.53 11.17
CA LEU A 506 17.71 16.32 12.47
C LEU A 506 17.26 15.01 13.12
N MET A 507 15.95 14.72 13.12
CA MET A 507 15.39 13.49 13.68
C MET A 507 15.98 12.23 13.00
N LEU A 508 16.06 12.21 11.66
CA LEU A 508 16.60 11.09 10.90
C LEU A 508 18.13 10.95 11.01
N ARG A 509 18.84 12.05 11.28
CA ARG A 509 20.30 12.09 11.46
C ARG A 509 20.72 11.59 12.85
N TYR A 510 20.01 12.00 13.90
CA TYR A 510 20.42 11.76 15.29
C TYR A 510 19.60 10.69 16.04
N GLY A 511 18.43 10.34 15.52
CA GLY A 511 17.59 9.28 16.06
C GLY A 511 18.26 7.91 16.05
N ASP A 512 17.83 7.04 16.96
CA ASP A 512 18.39 5.70 17.09
C ASP A 512 17.94 4.83 15.90
N ARG A 513 18.89 4.33 15.11
CA ARG A 513 18.59 3.44 13.99
C ARG A 513 18.74 2.01 14.47
N PHE A 514 17.77 1.15 14.14
CA PHE A 514 17.94 -0.29 14.29
C PHE A 514 19.29 -0.72 13.69
N GLU A 515 20.08 -1.46 14.48
CA GLU A 515 21.48 -1.86 14.18
C GLU A 515 21.67 -2.53 12.80
N HIS A 516 20.58 -2.96 12.16
CA HIS A 516 20.61 -3.72 10.90
C HIS A 516 20.57 -2.88 9.61
N ILE A 517 20.30 -1.57 9.63
CA ILE A 517 20.01 -0.82 8.37
C ILE A 517 21.13 0.13 7.89
N ALA A 518 22.00 0.67 8.76
CA ALA A 518 23.23 1.35 8.31
C ALA A 518 24.14 1.63 9.50
N LYS A 519 25.47 1.53 9.30
CA LYS A 519 26.43 2.10 10.24
C LYS A 519 26.15 3.60 10.39
N ARG A 520 25.90 4.06 11.61
CA ARG A 520 25.84 5.49 11.97
C ARG A 520 27.09 6.14 11.40
N THR A 521 26.96 6.94 10.35
CA THR A 521 28.08 7.79 9.93
C THR A 521 27.96 9.02 10.82
N PRO A 522 28.86 9.24 11.80
CA PRO A 522 28.84 10.46 12.57
C PRO A 522 28.95 11.61 11.57
N GLY A 523 28.09 12.62 11.68
CA GLY A 523 28.30 13.87 10.94
C GLY A 523 29.66 14.46 11.30
N THR A 524 30.07 15.52 10.61
CA THR A 524 31.26 16.28 10.99
C THR A 524 30.99 17.14 12.24
N PHE A 525 32.07 17.61 12.89
CA PHE A 525 31.94 18.54 14.02
C PHE A 525 31.21 19.83 13.60
N ASP A 526 31.52 20.37 12.43
CA ASP A 526 30.90 21.60 11.91
C ASP A 526 29.39 21.41 11.66
N GLU A 527 29.00 20.24 11.15
CA GLU A 527 27.59 19.88 11.00
C GLU A 527 26.86 19.79 12.34
N LEU A 528 27.48 19.24 13.38
CA LEU A 528 26.88 19.19 14.72
C LEU A 528 26.67 20.59 15.31
N VAL A 529 27.65 21.48 15.16
CA VAL A 529 27.52 22.88 15.65
C VAL A 529 26.39 23.61 14.92
N ALA A 530 26.31 23.46 13.59
CA ALA A 530 25.21 24.02 12.81
C ALA A 530 23.86 23.43 13.22
N ASP A 531 23.80 22.12 13.45
CA ASP A 531 22.59 21.41 13.87
C ASP A 531 22.13 21.82 15.29
N ILE A 532 23.06 22.12 16.21
CA ILE A 532 22.74 22.66 17.54
C ILE A 532 22.09 24.05 17.42
N ALA A 533 22.61 24.92 16.54
CA ALA A 533 22.02 26.23 16.30
C ALA A 533 20.60 26.11 15.72
N THR A 534 20.40 25.21 14.75
CA THR A 534 19.07 24.90 14.20
C THR A 534 18.13 24.33 15.27
N ALA A 535 18.59 23.40 16.10
CA ALA A 535 17.80 22.81 17.19
C ALA A 535 17.36 23.86 18.23
N ARG A 536 18.23 24.81 18.59
CA ARG A 536 17.87 25.96 19.44
C ARG A 536 16.76 26.80 18.81
N SER A 537 16.86 27.09 17.52
CA SER A 537 15.81 27.83 16.79
C SER A 537 14.47 27.08 16.82
N LEU A 538 14.49 25.75 16.63
CA LEU A 538 13.28 24.92 16.66
C LEU A 538 12.64 24.83 18.06
N VAL A 539 13.43 24.93 19.15
CA VAL A 539 12.86 25.01 20.50
C VAL A 539 12.10 26.32 20.72
N SER A 540 12.60 27.43 20.16
CA SER A 540 11.96 28.75 20.28
C SER A 540 10.75 28.93 19.35
N ASP A 541 10.79 28.34 18.16
CA ASP A 541 9.75 28.44 17.14
C ASP A 541 9.53 27.06 16.49
N PRO A 542 8.80 26.15 17.16
CA PRO A 542 8.60 24.80 16.66
C PRO A 542 7.75 24.80 15.38
N PRO A 543 8.00 23.86 14.45
CA PRO A 543 7.17 23.74 13.24
C PRO A 543 5.75 23.34 13.62
N LYS A 544 4.76 23.94 12.96
CA LYS A 544 3.34 23.58 13.17
C LYS A 544 3.00 22.25 12.52
N ALA A 545 3.68 21.90 11.43
CA ALA A 545 3.51 20.65 10.70
C ALA A 545 4.86 19.94 10.51
N ALA A 546 5.15 18.94 11.35
CA ALA A 546 6.29 18.05 11.21
C ALA A 546 5.94 16.62 11.65
N PRO A 547 6.56 15.58 11.07
CA PRO A 547 6.41 14.22 11.55
C PRO A 547 7.07 14.08 12.94
N GLY A 548 6.31 13.62 13.93
CA GLY A 548 6.77 13.45 15.32
C GLY A 548 6.33 14.58 16.26
N ARG A 549 6.77 14.53 17.51
CA ARG A 549 6.50 15.57 18.50
C ARG A 549 7.46 16.76 18.26
N PRO A 550 7.04 18.01 18.50
CA PRO A 550 7.83 19.22 18.20
C PRO A 550 9.27 19.21 18.75
N TYR A 551 9.49 18.51 19.86
CA TYR A 551 10.77 18.48 20.58
C TYR A 551 11.61 17.21 20.34
N ASP A 552 11.14 16.26 19.52
CA ASP A 552 11.88 15.01 19.25
C ASP A 552 13.24 15.29 18.58
N ALA A 553 13.26 16.18 17.58
CA ALA A 553 14.47 16.57 16.87
C ALA A 553 15.46 17.35 17.76
N PRO A 554 15.06 18.42 18.47
CA PRO A 554 15.94 19.09 19.42
C PRO A 554 16.51 18.16 20.51
N ALA A 555 15.70 17.24 21.05
CA ALA A 555 16.16 16.28 22.04
C ALA A 555 17.22 15.33 21.48
N ALA A 556 17.04 14.83 20.25
CA ALA A 556 18.01 13.97 19.58
C ALA A 556 19.36 14.67 19.36
N VAL A 557 19.33 15.96 18.96
CA VAL A 557 20.54 16.78 18.80
C VAL A 557 21.24 17.03 20.15
N ALA A 558 20.47 17.35 21.20
CA ALA A 558 21.01 17.55 22.53
C ALA A 558 21.72 16.30 23.08
N ALA A 559 21.10 15.13 22.92
CA ALA A 559 21.73 13.86 23.27
C ALA A 559 23.02 13.61 22.47
N ALA A 560 23.00 13.90 21.17
CA ALA A 560 24.17 13.76 20.30
C ALA A 560 25.31 14.73 20.67
N ALA A 561 25.01 15.94 21.13
CA ALA A 561 26.02 16.90 21.60
C ALA A 561 26.78 16.37 22.82
N LEU A 562 26.05 15.83 23.80
CA LEU A 562 26.63 15.19 25.00
C LEU A 562 27.43 13.94 24.62
N GLU A 563 26.88 13.06 23.79
CA GLU A 563 27.60 11.88 23.28
C GLU A 563 28.90 12.27 22.56
N SER A 564 28.87 13.31 21.72
CA SER A 564 30.03 13.72 20.93
C SER A 564 31.17 14.27 21.80
N LYS A 565 30.85 15.05 22.84
CA LYS A 565 31.86 15.52 23.81
C LYS A 565 32.46 14.37 24.61
N PHE A 566 31.62 13.54 25.23
CA PHE A 566 32.08 12.60 26.26
C PHE A 566 32.42 11.20 25.74
N ARG A 567 31.93 10.81 24.56
CA ARG A 567 32.31 9.53 23.91
C ARG A 567 33.29 9.71 22.75
N LEU A 568 33.14 10.77 21.96
CA LEU A 568 33.98 11.00 20.77
C LEU A 568 35.11 12.02 20.99
N GLY A 569 35.13 12.71 22.14
CA GLY A 569 36.17 13.67 22.49
C GLY A 569 36.09 14.99 21.70
N TRP A 570 34.95 15.33 21.12
CA TRP A 570 34.79 16.55 20.33
C TRP A 570 34.77 17.81 21.20
N GLY A 571 35.34 18.90 20.69
CA GLY A 571 35.41 20.20 21.36
C GLY A 571 34.10 20.99 21.31
N VAL A 572 32.97 20.38 21.68
CA VAL A 572 31.67 21.06 21.71
C VAL A 572 31.71 22.21 22.73
N PRO A 573 31.28 23.44 22.38
CA PRO A 573 31.27 24.58 23.29
C PRO A 573 30.49 24.33 24.58
N GLU A 574 30.96 24.86 25.70
CA GLU A 574 30.35 24.60 27.01
C GLU A 574 28.93 25.18 27.14
N ASP A 575 28.63 26.30 26.47
CA ASP A 575 27.29 26.89 26.42
C ASP A 575 26.29 26.00 25.67
N ASP A 576 26.76 25.24 24.67
CA ASP A 576 25.96 24.27 23.93
C ASP A 576 25.72 22.99 24.72
N LEU A 577 26.72 22.54 25.47
CA LEU A 577 26.57 21.40 26.38
C LEU A 577 25.63 21.72 27.55
N ALA A 578 25.73 22.91 28.13
CA ALA A 578 24.83 23.37 29.18
C ALA A 578 23.38 23.50 28.68
N TRP A 579 23.17 24.02 27.46
CA TRP A 579 21.86 24.05 26.82
C TRP A 579 21.32 22.64 26.55
N ALA A 580 22.13 21.74 25.97
CA ALA A 580 21.72 20.38 25.65
C ALA A 580 21.28 19.60 26.89
N ALA A 581 22.08 19.65 27.96
CA ALA A 581 21.75 19.02 29.22
C ALA A 581 20.49 19.64 29.88
N GLY A 582 20.39 20.97 29.85
CA GLY A 582 19.20 21.70 30.33
C GLY A 582 17.92 21.32 29.60
N LEU A 583 17.98 21.21 28.26
CA LEU A 583 16.84 20.83 27.43
C LEU A 583 16.35 19.42 27.76
N LEU A 584 17.24 18.43 27.81
CA LEU A 584 16.85 17.04 28.09
C LEU A 584 16.22 16.88 29.49
N VAL A 585 16.76 17.56 30.51
CA VAL A 585 16.17 17.54 31.86
C VAL A 585 14.79 18.19 31.88
N ALA A 586 14.63 19.33 31.20
CA ALA A 586 13.35 20.02 31.12
C ALA A 586 12.29 19.16 30.43
N LEU A 587 12.61 18.57 29.27
CA LEU A 587 11.68 17.74 28.51
C LEU A 587 11.32 16.44 29.25
N LEU A 588 12.27 15.80 29.94
CA LEU A 588 11.97 14.60 30.74
C LEU A 588 11.07 14.92 31.93
N SER A 589 11.24 16.10 32.54
CA SER A 589 10.38 16.55 33.64
C SER A 589 8.93 16.74 33.18
N ILE A 590 8.73 17.32 31.99
CA ILE A 590 7.41 17.45 31.36
C ILE A 590 6.79 16.08 31.08
N LEU A 591 7.57 15.14 30.52
CA LEU A 591 7.08 13.78 30.27
C LEU A 591 6.72 13.03 31.56
N ALA A 592 7.45 13.26 32.66
CA ALA A 592 7.17 12.62 33.94
C ALA A 592 5.89 13.14 34.62
N GLU A 593 5.46 14.36 34.28
CA GLU A 593 4.18 14.95 34.72
C GLU A 593 2.98 14.44 33.89
N GLN A 594 3.25 13.89 32.71
CA GLN A 594 2.26 13.24 31.86
C GLN A 594 2.20 11.75 32.23
N ASP A 595 1.02 11.24 32.55
CA ASP A 595 0.83 9.82 32.90
C ASP A 595 1.09 8.96 31.66
N VAL A 596 2.33 8.47 31.50
CA VAL A 596 2.73 7.67 30.32
C VAL A 596 2.04 6.31 30.42
N SER A 597 1.04 6.10 29.56
CA SER A 597 0.33 4.82 29.44
C SER A 597 1.29 3.70 29.00
N GLU A 598 1.12 2.49 29.56
CA GLU A 598 1.80 1.27 29.10
C GLU A 598 1.51 0.92 27.63
N GLU A 599 0.54 1.57 26.96
CA GLU A 599 0.23 1.35 25.54
C GLU A 599 1.11 2.16 24.57
N ASP A 600 1.96 3.08 25.05
CA ASP A 600 2.79 3.99 24.24
C ASP A 600 4.12 3.34 23.75
N TYR A 601 4.12 2.02 23.54
CA TYR A 601 5.27 1.28 22.98
C TYR A 601 5.44 1.59 21.49
N SER A 602 6.15 2.67 21.18
CA SER A 602 6.63 2.92 19.80
C SER A 602 7.82 2.02 19.47
N VAL A 603 7.70 1.26 18.38
CA VAL A 603 8.81 0.47 17.78
C VAL A 603 9.87 1.36 17.12
N PHE A 604 9.66 2.66 17.01
CA PHE A 604 10.62 3.56 16.38
C PHE A 604 11.67 4.06 17.38
N GLY A 605 12.94 4.15 16.96
CA GLY A 605 14.05 4.65 17.78
C GLY A 605 14.09 6.17 17.97
N HIS A 606 12.96 6.84 17.75
CA HIS A 606 12.80 8.29 17.83
C HIS A 606 11.89 8.64 19.01
N GLY A 607 12.18 9.74 19.69
CA GLY A 607 11.39 10.23 20.83
C GLY A 607 12.25 11.00 21.83
N VAL A 608 11.62 11.99 22.48
CA VAL A 608 12.21 12.72 23.61
C VAL A 608 12.69 11.78 24.72
N ASP A 609 11.87 10.80 25.10
CA ASP A 609 12.16 9.79 26.12
C ASP A 609 13.43 8.99 25.81
N ARG A 610 13.53 8.47 24.58
CA ARG A 610 14.67 7.70 24.09
C ARG A 610 15.93 8.56 23.99
N SER A 611 15.78 9.81 23.55
CA SER A 611 16.90 10.77 23.49
C SER A 611 17.41 11.15 24.89
N ALA A 612 16.50 11.37 25.84
CA ALA A 612 16.83 11.61 27.24
C ALA A 612 17.51 10.40 27.88
N ALA A 613 17.02 9.19 27.64
CA ALA A 613 17.64 7.96 28.11
C ALA A 613 19.07 7.74 27.56
N ARG A 614 19.36 8.25 26.36
CA ARG A 614 20.71 8.23 25.77
C ARG A 614 21.62 9.32 26.35
N GLY A 615 21.14 10.55 26.47
CA GLY A 615 21.95 11.72 26.81
C GLY A 615 22.13 11.94 28.31
N LEU A 616 21.11 11.75 29.13
CA LEU A 616 21.16 12.10 30.56
C LEU A 616 22.10 11.24 31.41
N PRO A 617 22.26 9.92 31.18
CA PRO A 617 23.23 9.13 31.94
C PRO A 617 24.68 9.61 31.79
N ILE A 618 25.01 10.32 30.71
CA ILE A 618 26.34 10.91 30.48
C ILE A 618 26.66 11.97 31.55
N LEU A 619 25.65 12.66 32.08
CA LEU A 619 25.83 13.68 33.13
C LEU A 619 26.26 13.10 34.48
N TRP A 620 26.18 11.77 34.65
CA TRP A 620 26.70 11.07 35.84
C TRP A 620 28.16 10.65 35.70
N LEU A 621 28.78 10.85 34.54
CA LEU A 621 30.22 10.63 34.39
C LEU A 621 31.00 11.66 35.21
N PRO A 622 32.09 11.28 35.91
CA PRO A 622 32.93 12.21 36.66
C PRO A 622 33.35 13.44 35.84
N GLU A 623 33.67 13.22 34.57
CA GLU A 623 34.09 14.23 33.60
C GLU A 623 33.00 15.25 33.28
N ALA A 624 31.72 14.89 33.43
CA ALA A 624 30.57 15.77 33.16
C ALA A 624 30.10 16.58 34.39
N SER A 625 30.69 16.35 35.58
CA SER A 625 30.26 16.97 36.85
C SER A 625 30.26 18.49 36.86
N TYR A 626 31.03 19.13 35.98
CA TYR A 626 31.04 20.59 35.84
C TYR A 626 29.78 21.12 35.13
N LEU A 627 29.19 20.37 34.19
CA LEU A 627 27.95 20.76 33.51
C LEU A 627 26.77 20.78 34.48
N THR A 628 26.69 19.80 35.38
CA THR A 628 25.67 19.77 36.44
C THR A 628 25.75 21.01 37.34
N ARG A 629 26.97 21.47 37.67
CA ARG A 629 27.18 22.72 38.42
C ARG A 629 26.76 23.96 37.62
N MET A 630 27.16 24.05 36.36
CA MET A 630 26.74 25.15 35.47
C MET A 630 25.23 25.24 35.33
N MET A 631 24.53 24.11 35.19
CA MET A 631 23.07 24.08 35.11
C MET A 631 22.40 24.62 36.39
N HIS A 632 22.92 24.31 37.58
CA HIS A 632 22.43 24.86 38.83
C HIS A 632 22.62 26.38 38.92
N GLU A 633 23.74 26.90 38.42
CA GLU A 633 24.02 28.35 38.39
C GLU A 633 23.11 29.09 37.40
N VAL A 634 22.84 28.52 36.21
CA VAL A 634 21.93 29.11 35.21
C VAL A 634 20.48 29.11 35.70
N ARG A 635 20.01 28.05 36.38
CA ARG A 635 18.66 28.00 36.98
C ARG A 635 18.46 29.06 38.06
N SER A 636 19.53 29.46 38.76
CA SER A 636 19.50 30.56 39.73
C SER A 636 19.38 31.96 39.08
N ARG A 637 19.63 32.08 37.77
CA ARG A 637 19.63 33.34 37.01
C ARG A 637 18.49 33.48 35.99
N ALA A 638 17.87 32.38 35.56
CA ALA A 638 16.81 32.38 34.54
C ALA A 638 15.44 31.95 35.11
N THR A 639 14.69 32.91 35.66
CA THR A 639 13.22 32.80 35.78
C THR A 639 12.61 33.25 34.46
N GLY A 640 12.37 32.33 33.52
CA GLY A 640 11.92 32.71 32.18
C GLY A 640 11.65 31.55 31.22
N ILE A 641 11.04 30.47 31.68
CA ILE A 641 10.22 29.61 30.81
C ILE A 641 8.85 29.63 31.48
N SER A 642 7.92 30.46 30.98
CA SER A 642 6.55 30.43 31.47
C SER A 642 5.89 29.16 30.95
N ALA A 643 5.13 28.50 31.83
CA ALA A 643 4.32 27.33 31.51
C ALA A 643 3.22 27.58 30.45
N GLU A 644 3.07 28.81 29.97
CA GLU A 644 1.97 29.22 29.09
C GLU A 644 2.22 28.95 27.60
N GLY A 645 3.44 28.61 27.19
CA GLY A 645 3.74 28.17 25.80
C GLY A 645 3.55 26.67 25.54
N VAL A 646 3.24 25.88 26.58
CA VAL A 646 3.35 24.41 26.56
C VAL A 646 2.00 23.71 26.82
N CYS A 647 0.92 24.46 27.07
CA CYS A 647 -0.43 23.91 27.29
C CYS A 647 -1.17 23.47 26.00
N GLY A 648 -0.44 22.96 25.01
CA GLY A 648 -1.00 22.33 23.81
C GLY A 648 -0.36 20.97 23.52
N LEU A 649 0.08 20.27 24.57
CA LEU A 649 0.61 18.90 24.51
C LEU A 649 -0.51 17.85 24.57
#